data_AF-A0A834NI11-F1
#
_entry.id   AF-A0A834NI11-F1
#
_cell.length_a   1.000
_cell.length_b   1.000
_cell.length_c   1.000
_cell.angle_alpha   90.00
_cell.angle_beta   90.00
_cell.angle_gamma   90.00
#
_symmetry.space_group_name_H-M   'P 1'
#
loop_
_entity.id
_entity.type
_entity.pdbx_description
1 polymer ?
#
loop_
_entity_poly.entity_id
_entity_poly.type
_entity_poly.pdbx_seq_one_letter_code
_entity_poly.pdbx_strand_id
1 'polypeptide(L)'
;MTYMFEYPQYVRIALDDNIENKYPRFGLYAYGEGFLTEKLRRMYFTGIPVLFIPGNAGSHEQVRSIASVSLRKSQKDRTPFHFDFFTVSLGKDYSALYGGVLMEETIYVSHCINKILSLYKGNMNNVVLIGHSMGGIIAKGAILLVPNANPSTVSIIINLATPSMPSLVFDNTFATYYYNLEKKANQIKDAGITVVSIAGGPRDIVVPANQAIDPIADINILTTSIPDVWKSTDHLCILWCKQLVLSIVRFLFDSVDYTQKPARIYNDPARKLEALSYHFLHRSSGKRLYHFKEKFNFDKNGEWIENIQRQYTWESKVNSSRKGSTYLMIRLTDPRDHLTIETINLETKDWLFACSASNLQGYSRVCDWGWNLTNRTRMAPDHLHKLRRVVDLDTQEIKYPHVTHIVIRMTSEDLENNVIVTIDGYSHEKRILPIKSRNWVIANLFNSDLSGLINFAPGQTRYYVTLDKINVIDVELKNIECKNIKGPVHTSIELLESWNSGTSQTIFLSEIDNGPKTMKVQTHYNYNTNSSAILRMTLEPKCAYKFNIKEGGIIDQISCLVRDRCDKNMTPSLIVTMALCIYFGLVFESCVALSIICLFAIGTCCSVIFLGSLAHGIAVRFLARAIAFSVTWADWLLGGLNQLPFFTTILVISLVPATCGALSMIISVFLHFLKLTRMNRTRTDITNTNENTQQKIVDYMILFILWSFVTISAMPSVLVWAKNFSYSTRLLTEDPILLVSWETLAVCSTLELVQMSSKSSESWILSNILRFLSWIMLSTAATVRPSFYQWFIPPFVALVIAILSLHCIITKRLNS
;
A
#
# COMPACT_ATOMS: atom_id res chain seq x y z
N MET A 1 -6.07 16.68 9.46
CA MET A 1 -7.14 16.77 10.48
C MET A 1 -8.08 15.60 10.28
N THR A 2 -8.37 14.82 11.33
CA THR A 2 -9.43 13.81 11.30
C THR A 2 -10.78 14.48 11.52
N TYR A 3 -11.83 13.99 10.87
CA TYR A 3 -13.15 14.62 10.91
C TYR A 3 -14.07 13.81 11.83
N MET A 4 -14.58 14.49 12.85
CA MET A 4 -15.67 14.01 13.69
C MET A 4 -16.64 15.16 13.90
N PHE A 5 -17.92 14.84 14.01
CA PHE A 5 -18.95 15.85 14.26
C PHE A 5 -19.11 16.13 15.75
N GLU A 6 -18.90 15.13 16.60
CA GLU A 6 -18.86 15.26 18.06
C GLU A 6 -17.66 14.50 18.67
N TYR A 7 -17.50 14.57 19.99
CA TYR A 7 -16.45 13.82 20.68
C TYR A 7 -16.71 12.30 20.58
N PRO A 8 -15.68 11.51 20.21
CA PRO A 8 -15.84 10.09 19.98
C PRO A 8 -15.86 9.38 21.34
N GLN A 9 -16.79 8.46 21.52
CA GLN A 9 -16.86 7.62 22.70
C GLN A 9 -16.70 6.15 22.29
N TYR A 10 -15.91 5.42 23.06
CA TYR A 10 -15.65 4.00 22.84
C TYR A 10 -16.21 3.22 24.02
N VAL A 11 -17.34 2.55 23.81
CA VAL A 11 -18.01 1.75 24.84
C VAL A 11 -17.42 0.35 24.82
N ARG A 12 -16.73 -0.05 25.89
CA ARG A 12 -16.18 -1.40 26.03
C ARG A 12 -17.30 -2.43 26.02
N ILE A 13 -17.12 -3.50 25.25
CA ILE A 13 -17.97 -4.68 25.22
C ILE A 13 -17.16 -5.82 25.83
N ALA A 14 -17.62 -6.36 26.95
CA ALA A 14 -16.99 -7.51 27.58
C ALA A 14 -17.30 -8.78 26.78
N LEU A 15 -16.28 -9.55 26.45
CA LEU A 15 -16.41 -10.94 26.00
C LEU A 15 -16.61 -11.84 27.23
N ASP A 16 -16.75 -13.15 27.00
CA ASP A 16 -16.90 -14.11 28.09
C ASP A 16 -15.62 -14.15 28.94
N ASP A 17 -15.75 -14.36 30.26
CA ASP A 17 -14.64 -14.24 31.23
C ASP A 17 -13.41 -15.07 30.86
N ASN A 18 -13.62 -16.28 30.33
CA ASN A 18 -12.53 -17.16 29.88
C ASN A 18 -11.71 -16.53 28.75
N ILE A 19 -12.35 -15.77 27.86
CA ILE A 19 -11.71 -15.10 26.73
C ILE A 19 -11.00 -13.84 27.22
N GLU A 20 -11.64 -13.04 28.08
CA GLU A 20 -11.05 -11.83 28.67
C GLU A 20 -9.80 -12.16 29.51
N ASN A 21 -9.86 -13.24 30.30
CA ASN A 21 -8.71 -13.72 31.08
C ASN A 21 -7.57 -14.23 30.19
N LYS A 22 -7.89 -14.83 29.03
CA LYS A 22 -6.89 -15.33 28.07
C LYS A 22 -6.25 -14.20 27.25
N TYR A 23 -6.99 -13.13 26.97
CA TYR A 23 -6.55 -12.01 26.13
C TYR A 23 -6.68 -10.65 26.86
N PRO A 24 -6.02 -10.46 28.00
CA PRO A 24 -6.24 -9.31 28.89
C PRO A 24 -5.82 -7.97 28.28
N ARG A 25 -4.91 -8.00 27.29
CA ARG A 25 -4.44 -6.82 26.55
C ARG A 25 -5.37 -6.41 25.39
N PHE A 26 -6.32 -7.26 25.02
CA PHE A 26 -7.20 -7.02 23.89
C PHE A 26 -8.54 -6.42 24.31
N GLY A 27 -9.27 -5.89 23.33
CA GLY A 27 -10.56 -5.30 23.58
C GLY A 27 -11.48 -5.17 22.41
N LEU A 28 -12.78 -5.24 22.69
CA LEU A 28 -13.84 -4.90 21.76
C LEU A 28 -14.57 -3.65 22.23
N TYR A 29 -14.78 -2.70 21.34
CA TYR A 29 -15.47 -1.44 21.63
C TYR A 29 -16.53 -1.14 20.58
N ALA A 30 -17.66 -0.57 21.00
CA ALA A 30 -18.60 0.11 20.12
C ALA A 30 -18.28 1.60 20.05
N TYR A 31 -18.28 2.16 18.84
CA TYR A 31 -18.12 3.59 18.60
C TYR A 31 -19.45 4.32 18.75
N GLY A 32 -19.47 5.42 19.50
CA GLY A 32 -20.63 6.29 19.67
C GLY A 32 -20.28 7.77 19.68
N GLU A 33 -21.26 8.60 19.35
CA GLU A 33 -21.22 10.06 19.46
C GLU A 33 -22.55 10.55 20.07
N GLY A 34 -22.45 11.57 20.93
CA GLY A 34 -23.61 12.24 21.50
C GLY A 34 -24.58 11.33 22.27
N PHE A 35 -25.88 11.58 22.07
CA PHE A 35 -26.97 10.89 22.76
C PHE A 35 -27.07 9.39 22.38
N LEU A 36 -26.50 8.98 21.25
CA LEU A 36 -26.54 7.58 20.81
C LEU A 36 -25.69 6.68 21.72
N THR A 37 -24.67 7.23 22.37
CA THR A 37 -23.80 6.46 23.26
C THR A 37 -24.55 5.85 24.45
N GLU A 38 -25.63 6.47 24.91
CA GLU A 38 -26.45 5.92 26.00
C GLU A 38 -27.09 4.57 25.63
N LYS A 39 -27.51 4.41 24.37
CA LYS A 39 -28.03 3.12 23.86
C LYS A 39 -26.93 2.07 23.80
N LEU A 40 -25.74 2.46 23.33
CA LEU A 40 -24.57 1.57 23.25
C LEU A 40 -24.14 1.08 24.63
N ARG A 41 -24.16 1.96 25.66
CA ARG A 41 -23.87 1.59 27.06
C ARG A 41 -24.84 0.56 27.63
N ARG A 42 -26.08 0.54 27.13
CA ARG A 42 -27.10 -0.47 27.48
C ARG A 42 -26.99 -1.74 26.62
N MET A 43 -25.95 -1.87 25.79
CA MET A 43 -25.75 -2.97 24.85
C MET A 43 -26.93 -3.17 23.89
N TYR A 44 -27.60 -2.07 23.52
CA TYR A 44 -28.75 -2.09 22.63
C TYR A 44 -28.34 -1.63 21.23
N PHE A 45 -28.30 -2.58 20.29
CA PHE A 45 -27.89 -2.40 18.91
C PHE A 45 -29.04 -2.71 17.95
N THR A 46 -29.20 -1.89 16.90
CA THR A 46 -30.33 -1.98 15.95
C THR A 46 -29.93 -1.69 14.52
N GLY A 47 -28.70 -1.26 14.29
CA GLY A 47 -28.13 -1.01 12.97
C GLY A 47 -27.50 -2.24 12.36
N ILE A 48 -26.74 -2.02 11.29
CA ILE A 48 -26.00 -3.07 10.59
C ILE A 48 -24.59 -3.13 11.19
N PRO A 49 -24.11 -4.29 11.67
CA PRO A 49 -22.82 -4.38 12.34
C PRO A 49 -21.65 -4.24 11.37
N VAL A 50 -20.70 -3.36 11.72
CA VAL A 50 -19.43 -3.16 11.02
C VAL A 50 -18.31 -3.34 12.02
N LEU A 51 -17.34 -4.21 11.75
CA LEU A 51 -16.16 -4.40 12.59
C LEU A 51 -14.92 -3.83 11.90
N PHE A 52 -14.33 -2.81 12.53
CA PHE A 52 -13.03 -2.25 12.15
C PHE A 52 -11.89 -2.96 12.88
N ILE A 53 -10.86 -3.35 12.14
CA ILE A 53 -9.67 -4.05 12.63
C ILE A 53 -8.44 -3.19 12.30
N PRO A 54 -7.73 -2.66 13.32
CA PRO A 54 -6.55 -1.83 13.11
C PRO A 54 -5.36 -2.66 12.66
N GLY A 55 -4.35 -1.99 12.11
CA GLY A 55 -3.11 -2.61 11.68
C GLY A 55 -2.01 -2.66 12.73
N ASN A 56 -0.79 -2.87 12.24
CA ASN A 56 0.45 -2.86 13.02
C ASN A 56 0.57 -1.61 13.91
N ALA A 57 0.75 -1.81 15.21
CA ALA A 57 0.78 -0.75 16.22
C ALA A 57 -0.45 0.20 16.22
N GLY A 58 -1.56 -0.21 15.61
CA GLY A 58 -2.75 0.60 15.42
C GLY A 58 -3.66 0.68 16.64
N SER A 59 -4.32 1.82 16.80
CA SER A 59 -5.32 2.06 17.86
C SER A 59 -6.73 1.75 17.35
N HIS A 60 -7.59 1.21 18.21
CA HIS A 60 -9.02 1.03 17.94
C HIS A 60 -9.71 2.36 17.56
N GLU A 61 -9.13 3.49 17.97
CA GLU A 61 -9.62 4.85 17.67
C GLU A 61 -9.48 5.26 16.19
N GLN A 62 -8.77 4.47 15.38
CA GLN A 62 -8.62 4.71 13.94
C GLN A 62 -9.97 4.68 13.18
N VAL A 63 -10.98 4.00 13.74
CA VAL A 63 -12.34 3.90 13.16
C VAL A 63 -13.11 5.23 13.11
N ARG A 64 -12.72 6.22 13.92
CA ARG A 64 -13.51 7.43 14.21
C ARG A 64 -14.04 8.17 12.98
N SER A 65 -13.21 8.35 11.95
CA SER A 65 -13.58 9.16 10.79
C SER A 65 -14.69 8.51 9.98
N ILE A 66 -14.60 7.19 9.72
CA ILE A 66 -15.61 6.48 8.93
C ILE A 66 -16.91 6.28 9.70
N ALA A 67 -16.81 5.98 10.99
CA ALA A 67 -17.98 5.83 11.86
C ALA A 67 -18.75 7.15 12.00
N SER A 68 -18.05 8.25 12.26
CA SER A 68 -18.66 9.59 12.36
C SER A 68 -19.37 10.02 11.08
N VAL A 69 -18.72 9.84 9.93
CA VAL A 69 -19.31 10.19 8.62
C VAL A 69 -20.51 9.32 8.29
N SER A 70 -20.45 8.01 8.58
CA SER A 70 -21.57 7.09 8.38
C SER A 70 -22.77 7.47 9.24
N LEU A 71 -22.53 7.72 10.53
CA LEU A 71 -23.57 8.14 11.47
C LEU A 71 -24.22 9.44 11.00
N ARG A 72 -23.42 10.47 10.67
CA ARG A 72 -23.96 11.75 10.22
C ARG A 72 -24.74 11.64 8.92
N LYS A 73 -24.33 10.76 8.00
CA LYS A 73 -25.08 10.49 6.78
C LYS A 73 -26.45 9.92 7.10
N SER A 74 -26.56 8.92 7.99
CA SER A 74 -27.86 8.33 8.35
C SER A 74 -28.83 9.37 8.91
N GLN A 75 -28.34 10.26 9.78
CA GLN A 75 -29.12 11.35 10.38
C GLN A 75 -29.55 12.39 9.33
N LYS A 76 -28.61 12.84 8.49
CA LYS A 76 -28.86 13.87 7.47
C LYS A 76 -29.84 13.37 6.41
N ASP A 77 -29.65 12.14 5.93
CA ASP A 77 -30.48 11.54 4.89
C ASP A 77 -31.79 10.95 5.46
N ARG A 78 -31.96 10.93 6.79
CA ARG A 78 -33.10 10.33 7.52
C ARG A 78 -33.38 8.90 7.07
N THR A 79 -32.33 8.09 6.93
CA THR A 79 -32.47 6.69 6.49
C THR A 79 -33.17 5.86 7.58
N PRO A 80 -33.97 4.84 7.20
CA PRO A 80 -34.63 3.96 8.17
C PRO A 80 -33.64 2.98 8.86
N PHE A 81 -32.36 3.06 8.52
CA PHE A 81 -31.28 2.23 9.03
C PHE A 81 -30.04 3.08 9.31
N HIS A 82 -29.10 2.51 10.07
CA HIS A 82 -27.77 3.04 10.33
C HIS A 82 -26.77 1.88 10.45
N PHE A 83 -25.49 2.20 10.57
CA PHE A 83 -24.42 1.23 10.81
C PHE A 83 -23.91 1.35 12.23
N ASP A 84 -23.82 0.22 12.92
CA ASP A 84 -23.25 0.11 14.27
C ASP A 84 -21.77 -0.29 14.13
N PHE A 85 -20.87 0.68 14.36
CA PHE A 85 -19.43 0.47 14.23
C PHE A 85 -18.84 -0.09 15.52
N PHE A 86 -18.23 -1.26 15.39
CA PHE A 86 -17.39 -1.90 16.38
C PHE A 86 -15.92 -1.77 15.96
N THR A 87 -15.02 -1.79 16.92
CA THR A 87 -13.58 -1.71 16.70
C THR A 87 -12.84 -2.56 17.73
N VAL A 88 -11.78 -3.22 17.31
CA VAL A 88 -10.94 -4.03 18.19
C VAL A 88 -9.64 -3.30 18.56
N SER A 89 -9.19 -3.50 19.79
CA SER A 89 -7.90 -3.08 20.30
C SER A 89 -7.01 -4.31 20.45
N LEU A 90 -5.97 -4.42 19.64
CA LEU A 90 -5.08 -5.58 19.59
C LEU A 90 -3.72 -5.30 20.27
N GLY A 91 -3.74 -4.66 21.44
CA GLY A 91 -2.52 -4.34 22.21
C GLY A 91 -1.51 -3.39 21.54
N LYS A 92 -1.81 -2.90 20.31
CA LYS A 92 -0.88 -2.19 19.43
C LYS A 92 0.36 -3.05 19.10
N ASP A 93 0.24 -4.36 18.99
CA ASP A 93 1.39 -5.23 18.73
C ASP A 93 2.05 -4.98 17.37
N TYR A 94 3.30 -5.45 17.22
CA TYR A 94 4.10 -5.27 15.99
C TYR A 94 3.80 -6.36 14.95
N SER A 95 2.52 -6.53 14.61
CA SER A 95 2.02 -7.61 13.75
C SER A 95 2.55 -7.60 12.32
N ALA A 96 3.13 -6.49 11.82
CA ALA A 96 3.78 -6.47 10.51
C ALA A 96 5.22 -6.99 10.51
N LEU A 97 5.85 -7.09 11.69
CA LEU A 97 7.26 -7.45 11.83
C LEU A 97 7.48 -8.80 12.51
N TYR A 98 6.45 -9.35 13.17
CA TYR A 98 6.56 -10.56 13.97
C TYR A 98 5.30 -11.41 13.87
N GLY A 99 5.43 -12.64 13.37
CA GLY A 99 4.33 -13.55 13.09
C GLY A 99 3.69 -14.15 14.34
N GLY A 100 4.40 -14.20 15.46
CA GLY A 100 3.95 -14.86 16.68
C GLY A 100 2.68 -14.27 17.28
N VAL A 101 2.32 -13.02 16.97
CA VAL A 101 1.07 -12.38 17.45
C VAL A 101 -0.12 -12.59 16.52
N LEU A 102 0.11 -12.90 15.23
CA LEU A 102 -0.95 -12.88 14.21
C LEU A 102 -2.09 -13.86 14.48
N MET A 103 -1.77 -15.08 14.90
CA MET A 103 -2.79 -16.08 15.18
C MET A 103 -3.59 -15.73 16.44
N GLU A 104 -2.96 -15.11 17.42
CA GLU A 104 -3.63 -14.67 18.65
C GLU A 104 -4.65 -13.56 18.36
N GLU A 105 -4.23 -12.54 17.60
CA GLU A 105 -5.10 -11.46 17.13
C GLU A 105 -6.26 -12.01 16.28
N THR A 106 -5.96 -12.95 15.39
CA THR A 106 -6.92 -13.63 14.51
C THR A 106 -8.00 -14.39 15.28
N ILE A 107 -7.60 -15.17 16.29
CA ILE A 107 -8.54 -15.89 17.15
C ILE A 107 -9.42 -14.91 17.93
N TYR A 108 -8.82 -13.85 18.49
CA TYR A 108 -9.56 -12.84 19.23
C TYR A 108 -10.58 -12.10 18.36
N VAL A 109 -10.23 -11.74 17.13
CA VAL A 109 -11.15 -11.12 16.17
C VAL A 109 -12.30 -12.06 15.82
N SER A 110 -12.04 -13.36 15.66
CA SER A 110 -13.10 -14.36 15.45
C SER A 110 -14.08 -14.43 16.62
N HIS A 111 -13.57 -14.40 17.86
CA HIS A 111 -14.43 -14.26 19.05
C HIS A 111 -15.24 -12.97 19.06
N CYS A 112 -14.65 -11.85 18.62
CA CYS A 112 -15.36 -10.57 18.51
C CYS A 112 -16.50 -10.63 17.49
N ILE A 113 -16.30 -11.26 16.32
CA ILE A 113 -17.37 -11.44 15.32
C ILE A 113 -18.54 -12.21 15.93
N ASN A 114 -18.28 -13.32 16.61
CA ASN A 114 -19.31 -14.12 17.27
C ASN A 114 -20.02 -13.32 18.38
N LYS A 115 -19.27 -12.57 19.20
CA LYS A 115 -19.84 -11.72 20.25
C LYS A 115 -20.74 -10.65 19.65
N ILE A 116 -20.30 -9.96 18.60
CA ILE A 116 -21.09 -8.93 17.91
C ILE A 116 -22.42 -9.52 17.44
N LEU A 117 -22.40 -10.64 16.71
CA LEU A 117 -23.63 -11.28 16.21
C LEU A 117 -24.57 -11.70 17.34
N SER A 118 -24.03 -12.16 18.48
CA SER A 118 -24.85 -12.51 19.65
C SER A 118 -25.64 -11.33 20.23
N LEU A 119 -25.12 -10.10 20.13
CA LEU A 119 -25.79 -8.88 20.61
C LEU A 119 -27.07 -8.57 19.82
N TYR A 120 -27.16 -9.06 18.58
CA TYR A 120 -28.33 -8.86 17.70
C TYR A 120 -29.41 -9.94 17.88
N LYS A 121 -29.20 -10.95 18.74
CA LYS A 121 -30.21 -11.97 19.07
C LYS A 121 -30.85 -12.63 17.84
N GLY A 122 -30.05 -12.92 16.81
CA GLY A 122 -30.50 -13.55 15.56
C GLY A 122 -31.12 -12.60 14.52
N ASN A 123 -31.25 -11.30 14.82
CA ASN A 123 -31.74 -10.31 13.86
C ASN A 123 -30.72 -10.01 12.75
N MET A 124 -29.44 -10.27 13.00
CA MET A 124 -28.33 -10.10 12.06
C MET A 124 -27.48 -11.36 12.06
N ASN A 125 -27.12 -11.83 10.85
CA ASN A 125 -26.30 -13.03 10.66
C ASN A 125 -24.92 -12.72 10.06
N ASN A 126 -24.71 -11.49 9.59
CA ASN A 126 -23.53 -11.08 8.86
C ASN A 126 -22.96 -9.77 9.40
N VAL A 127 -21.63 -9.65 9.40
CA VAL A 127 -20.88 -8.44 9.75
C VAL A 127 -20.10 -7.94 8.52
N VAL A 128 -19.96 -6.62 8.38
CA VAL A 128 -19.03 -6.01 7.42
C VAL A 128 -17.67 -5.85 8.09
N LEU A 129 -16.60 -6.33 7.47
CA LEU A 129 -15.24 -6.18 8.00
C LEU A 129 -14.51 -5.04 7.28
N ILE A 130 -13.84 -4.17 8.04
CA ILE A 130 -12.94 -3.14 7.52
C ILE A 130 -11.58 -3.33 8.17
N GLY A 131 -10.59 -3.74 7.39
CA GLY A 131 -9.23 -3.96 7.87
C GLY A 131 -8.28 -2.90 7.35
N HIS A 132 -7.46 -2.32 8.22
CA HIS A 132 -6.39 -1.41 7.84
C HIS A 132 -5.02 -2.07 7.98
N SER A 133 -4.16 -1.97 6.96
CA SER A 133 -2.82 -2.58 6.99
C SER A 133 -2.93 -4.06 7.35
N MET A 134 -2.15 -4.57 8.31
CA MET A 134 -2.25 -5.95 8.82
C MET A 134 -3.65 -6.34 9.33
N GLY A 135 -4.50 -5.37 9.70
CA GLY A 135 -5.88 -5.64 10.12
C GLY A 135 -6.73 -6.30 9.03
N GLY A 136 -6.47 -6.05 7.74
CA GLY A 136 -7.13 -6.76 6.64
C GLY A 136 -6.66 -8.21 6.49
N ILE A 137 -5.39 -8.49 6.82
CA ILE A 137 -4.82 -9.84 6.85
C ILE A 137 -5.38 -10.64 8.03
N ILE A 138 -5.53 -10.00 9.19
CA ILE A 138 -6.18 -10.56 10.38
C ILE A 138 -7.67 -10.80 10.12
N ALA A 139 -8.36 -9.88 9.42
CA ALA A 139 -9.77 -10.02 9.05
C ALA A 139 -10.03 -11.30 8.22
N LYS A 140 -9.21 -11.55 7.20
CA LYS A 140 -9.26 -12.80 6.41
C LYS A 140 -8.93 -14.02 7.26
N GLY A 141 -7.92 -13.90 8.12
CA GLY A 141 -7.53 -14.98 9.06
C GLY A 141 -8.65 -15.39 9.99
N ALA A 142 -9.39 -14.43 10.54
CA ALA A 142 -10.44 -14.67 11.53
C ALA A 142 -11.58 -15.55 11.00
N ILE A 143 -11.78 -15.56 9.68
CA ILE A 143 -12.80 -16.37 9.01
C ILE A 143 -12.25 -17.63 8.30
N LEU A 144 -10.94 -17.72 8.03
CA LEU A 144 -10.33 -18.84 7.28
C LEU A 144 -9.43 -19.77 8.12
N LEU A 145 -8.72 -19.21 9.09
CA LEU A 145 -7.66 -19.92 9.83
C LEU A 145 -8.11 -20.43 11.19
N VAL A 146 -9.08 -19.77 11.81
CA VAL A 146 -9.61 -20.17 13.13
C VAL A 146 -10.44 -21.46 13.00
N PRO A 147 -10.24 -22.45 13.90
CA PRO A 147 -11.06 -23.66 13.90
C PRO A 147 -12.55 -23.33 14.04
N ASN A 148 -13.41 -23.99 13.27
CA ASN A 148 -14.86 -23.78 13.24
C ASN A 148 -15.30 -22.37 12.83
N ALA A 149 -14.41 -21.56 12.25
CA ALA A 149 -14.81 -20.29 11.67
C ALA A 149 -15.75 -20.52 10.48
N ASN A 150 -16.80 -19.70 10.41
CA ASN A 150 -17.77 -19.74 9.32
C ASN A 150 -17.65 -18.45 8.48
N PRO A 151 -17.09 -18.51 7.26
CA PRO A 151 -17.00 -17.36 6.36
C PRO A 151 -18.34 -16.70 6.07
N SER A 152 -19.45 -17.45 6.08
CA SER A 152 -20.80 -16.93 5.86
C SER A 152 -21.30 -15.98 6.95
N THR A 153 -20.53 -15.73 8.01
CA THR A 153 -20.79 -14.68 9.01
C THR A 153 -20.34 -13.29 8.54
N VAL A 154 -19.75 -13.17 7.35
CA VAL A 154 -19.27 -11.91 6.78
C VAL A 154 -19.93 -11.67 5.42
N SER A 155 -20.27 -10.42 5.10
CA SER A 155 -20.90 -10.07 3.81
C SER A 155 -19.98 -9.28 2.87
N ILE A 156 -19.14 -8.41 3.43
CA ILE A 156 -18.24 -7.48 2.74
C ILE A 156 -16.93 -7.38 3.53
N ILE A 157 -15.79 -7.39 2.82
CA ILE A 157 -14.47 -7.06 3.37
C ILE A 157 -13.91 -5.84 2.63
N ILE A 158 -13.56 -4.80 3.37
CA ILE A 158 -12.89 -3.59 2.86
C ILE A 158 -11.46 -3.56 3.39
N ASN A 159 -10.51 -3.82 2.51
CA ASN A 159 -9.08 -3.76 2.82
C ASN A 159 -8.55 -2.34 2.50
N LEU A 160 -7.96 -1.69 3.51
CA LEU A 160 -7.39 -0.35 3.40
C LEU A 160 -5.87 -0.44 3.59
N ALA A 161 -5.10 -0.23 2.52
CA ALA A 161 -3.64 -0.32 2.54
C ALA A 161 -3.12 -1.66 3.12
N THR A 162 -3.84 -2.75 2.88
CA THR A 162 -3.53 -4.08 3.40
C THR A 162 -2.49 -4.77 2.52
N PRO A 163 -1.34 -5.21 3.06
CA PRO A 163 -0.32 -5.90 2.27
C PRO A 163 -0.76 -7.35 2.00
N SER A 164 -1.43 -7.60 0.88
CA SER A 164 -1.80 -8.95 0.43
C SER A 164 -0.58 -9.83 0.16
N MET A 165 0.56 -9.22 -0.17
CA MET A 165 1.88 -9.84 -0.13
C MET A 165 2.77 -9.15 0.90
N PRO A 166 3.51 -9.90 1.73
CA PRO A 166 4.34 -9.32 2.77
C PRO A 166 5.63 -8.70 2.22
N SER A 167 5.97 -7.52 2.73
CA SER A 167 7.18 -6.79 2.34
C SER A 167 8.45 -7.41 2.93
N LEU A 168 8.39 -7.86 4.18
CA LEU A 168 9.49 -8.46 4.94
C LEU A 168 8.93 -9.64 5.74
N VAL A 169 9.70 -10.72 5.82
CA VAL A 169 9.32 -11.92 6.59
C VAL A 169 10.48 -12.32 7.49
N PHE A 170 10.38 -11.97 8.77
CA PHE A 170 11.45 -12.20 9.75
C PHE A 170 11.42 -13.56 10.41
N ASP A 171 10.27 -14.24 10.40
CA ASP A 171 10.07 -15.54 11.03
C ASP A 171 9.20 -16.48 10.17
N ASN A 172 9.39 -17.79 10.37
CA ASN A 172 8.65 -18.82 9.63
C ASN A 172 7.17 -18.84 10.00
N THR A 173 6.82 -18.46 11.22
CA THR A 173 5.42 -18.37 11.67
C THR A 173 4.64 -17.37 10.81
N PHE A 174 5.22 -16.21 10.49
CA PHE A 174 4.67 -15.20 9.60
C PHE A 174 4.53 -15.72 8.17
N ALA A 175 5.57 -16.37 7.63
CA ALA A 175 5.55 -16.97 6.30
C ALA A 175 4.41 -18.00 6.15
N THR A 176 4.31 -18.89 7.14
CA THR A 176 3.31 -19.97 7.20
C THR A 176 1.89 -19.41 7.30
N TYR A 177 1.70 -18.33 8.04
CA TYR A 177 0.42 -17.66 8.16
C TYR A 177 -0.09 -17.15 6.80
N TYR A 178 0.75 -16.42 6.04
CA TYR A 178 0.39 -15.95 4.69
C TYR A 178 0.16 -17.09 3.71
N TYR A 179 1.00 -18.13 3.74
CA TYR A 179 0.83 -19.32 2.90
C TYR A 179 -0.53 -20.01 3.14
N ASN A 180 -0.91 -20.17 4.41
CA ASN A 180 -2.18 -20.78 4.77
C ASN A 180 -3.39 -19.92 4.37
N LEU A 181 -3.27 -18.58 4.43
CA LEU A 181 -4.28 -17.66 3.91
C LEU A 181 -4.43 -17.83 2.40
N GLU A 182 -3.34 -17.78 1.63
CA GLU A 182 -3.35 -17.92 0.17
C GLU A 182 -4.01 -19.26 -0.24
N LYS A 183 -3.67 -20.35 0.45
CA LYS A 183 -4.24 -21.69 0.20
C LYS A 183 -5.76 -21.76 0.41
N LYS A 184 -6.30 -21.01 1.38
CA LYS A 184 -7.74 -21.03 1.72
C LYS A 184 -8.53 -19.86 1.12
N ALA A 185 -7.89 -18.96 0.38
CA ALA A 185 -8.47 -17.68 -0.02
C ALA A 185 -9.75 -17.82 -0.87
N ASN A 186 -9.86 -18.87 -1.68
CA ASN A 186 -11.04 -19.14 -2.52
C ASN A 186 -12.34 -19.31 -1.71
N GLN A 187 -12.25 -19.79 -0.46
CA GLN A 187 -13.42 -19.97 0.41
C GLN A 187 -14.15 -18.65 0.71
N ILE A 188 -13.46 -17.51 0.58
CA ILE A 188 -14.09 -16.17 0.70
C ILE A 188 -15.10 -15.96 -0.44
N LYS A 189 -14.75 -16.35 -1.67
CA LYS A 189 -15.63 -16.22 -2.83
C LYS A 189 -16.77 -17.23 -2.79
N ASP A 190 -16.46 -18.46 -2.40
CA ASP A 190 -17.46 -19.53 -2.25
C ASP A 190 -18.57 -19.13 -1.24
N ALA A 191 -18.22 -18.32 -0.24
CA ALA A 191 -19.16 -17.79 0.76
C ALA A 191 -19.94 -16.54 0.29
N GLY A 192 -19.76 -16.07 -0.95
CA GLY A 192 -20.47 -14.90 -1.49
C GLY A 192 -20.01 -13.55 -0.91
N ILE A 193 -18.80 -13.48 -0.38
CA ILE A 193 -18.24 -12.27 0.24
C ILE A 193 -17.71 -11.34 -0.85
N THR A 194 -18.15 -10.07 -0.83
CA THR A 194 -17.60 -9.02 -1.70
C THR A 194 -16.36 -8.42 -1.06
N VAL A 195 -15.24 -8.41 -1.77
CA VAL A 195 -13.96 -7.90 -1.27
C VAL A 195 -13.48 -6.75 -2.15
N VAL A 196 -13.14 -5.63 -1.52
CA VAL A 196 -12.48 -4.50 -2.17
C VAL A 196 -11.12 -4.26 -1.52
N SER A 197 -10.07 -4.12 -2.33
CA SER A 197 -8.74 -3.71 -1.88
C SER A 197 -8.42 -2.31 -2.36
N ILE A 198 -8.22 -1.39 -1.42
CA ILE A 198 -7.98 0.02 -1.67
C ILE A 198 -6.56 0.35 -1.23
N ALA A 199 -5.70 0.76 -2.16
CA ALA A 199 -4.32 1.15 -1.88
C ALA A 199 -4.13 2.66 -1.94
N GLY A 200 -3.21 3.20 -1.14
CA GLY A 200 -3.00 4.65 -1.01
C GLY A 200 -2.34 5.33 -2.21
N GLY A 201 -1.79 4.56 -3.16
CA GLY A 201 -1.03 5.08 -4.30
C GLY A 201 0.38 5.55 -3.92
N PRO A 202 1.02 6.44 -4.70
CA PRO A 202 2.45 6.78 -4.58
C PRO A 202 2.94 7.27 -3.21
N ARG A 203 2.06 7.83 -2.36
CA ARG A 203 2.41 8.33 -1.02
C ARG A 203 2.39 7.26 0.06
N ASP A 204 1.82 6.09 -0.21
CA ASP A 204 1.94 4.94 0.70
C ASP A 204 3.27 4.23 0.44
N ILE A 205 4.28 4.64 1.20
CA ILE A 205 5.62 4.06 1.14
C ILE A 205 5.76 2.81 2.03
N VAL A 206 4.77 2.53 2.89
CA VAL A 206 4.79 1.41 3.82
C VAL A 206 4.22 0.17 3.15
N VAL A 207 3.09 0.32 2.46
CA VAL A 207 2.46 -0.74 1.67
C VAL A 207 2.28 -0.21 0.25
N PRO A 208 3.27 -0.46 -0.64
CA PRO A 208 3.17 -0.04 -2.02
C PRO A 208 2.02 -0.74 -2.76
N ALA A 209 1.57 -0.13 -3.85
CA ALA A 209 0.40 -0.58 -4.60
C ALA A 209 0.48 -2.06 -5.05
N ASN A 210 1.65 -2.54 -5.46
CA ASN A 210 1.86 -3.94 -5.85
C ASN A 210 1.58 -4.95 -4.72
N GLN A 211 1.90 -4.60 -3.47
CA GLN A 211 1.65 -5.41 -2.28
C GLN A 211 0.19 -5.34 -1.85
N ALA A 212 -0.47 -4.20 -2.09
CA ALA A 212 -1.88 -4.02 -1.74
C ALA A 212 -2.85 -4.72 -2.71
N ILE A 213 -2.40 -5.07 -3.92
CA ILE A 213 -3.20 -5.86 -4.87
C ILE A 213 -3.51 -7.22 -4.27
N ASP A 214 -4.80 -7.48 -4.12
CA ASP A 214 -5.35 -8.67 -3.52
C ASP A 214 -5.91 -9.58 -4.62
N PRO A 215 -5.35 -10.78 -4.83
CA PRO A 215 -5.80 -11.71 -5.87
C PRO A 215 -7.26 -12.14 -5.72
N ILE A 216 -7.82 -12.07 -4.50
CA ILE A 216 -9.22 -12.42 -4.25
C ILE A 216 -10.15 -11.20 -4.19
N ALA A 217 -9.67 -9.97 -4.39
CA ALA A 217 -10.57 -8.82 -4.41
C ALA A 217 -11.41 -8.79 -5.69
N ASP A 218 -12.69 -8.44 -5.58
CA ASP A 218 -13.54 -8.17 -6.76
C ASP A 218 -13.05 -6.91 -7.48
N ILE A 219 -12.58 -5.92 -6.72
CA ILE A 219 -12.01 -4.67 -7.22
C ILE A 219 -10.72 -4.37 -6.45
N ASN A 220 -9.62 -4.25 -7.19
CA ASN A 220 -8.36 -3.66 -6.72
C ASN A 220 -8.28 -2.23 -7.24
N ILE A 221 -8.09 -1.24 -6.36
CA ILE A 221 -8.15 0.16 -6.77
C ILE A 221 -7.20 1.05 -5.97
N LEU A 222 -6.64 2.06 -6.63
CA LEU A 222 -5.91 3.14 -5.98
C LEU A 222 -6.84 4.29 -5.58
N THR A 223 -6.57 4.94 -4.46
CA THR A 223 -7.27 6.17 -4.06
C THR A 223 -7.17 7.30 -5.09
N THR A 224 -6.12 7.29 -5.92
CA THR A 224 -5.93 8.20 -7.05
C THR A 224 -6.90 7.96 -8.22
N SER A 225 -7.53 6.79 -8.31
CA SER A 225 -8.50 6.45 -9.37
C SER A 225 -9.95 6.67 -8.97
N ILE A 226 -10.25 6.66 -7.68
CA ILE A 226 -11.64 6.71 -7.20
C ILE A 226 -12.27 8.07 -7.55
N PRO A 227 -13.45 8.09 -8.21
CA PRO A 227 -14.20 9.33 -8.49
C PRO A 227 -14.50 10.14 -7.22
N ASP A 228 -14.35 11.47 -7.29
CA ASP A 228 -14.32 12.43 -6.15
C ASP A 228 -13.10 12.34 -5.20
N VAL A 229 -12.24 11.32 -5.33
CA VAL A 229 -11.05 11.18 -4.47
C VAL A 229 -9.82 11.74 -5.17
N TRP A 230 -9.40 11.13 -6.28
CA TRP A 230 -8.27 11.53 -7.14
C TRP A 230 -7.01 12.02 -6.40
N LYS A 231 -6.72 11.41 -5.25
CA LYS A 231 -5.65 11.84 -4.36
C LYS A 231 -4.98 10.63 -3.74
N SER A 232 -3.65 10.63 -3.79
CA SER A 232 -2.87 9.64 -3.06
C SER A 232 -2.89 9.95 -1.57
N THR A 233 -2.98 8.90 -0.76
CA THR A 233 -2.96 8.94 0.70
C THR A 233 -1.72 8.23 1.18
N ASP A 234 -1.04 8.77 2.19
CA ASP A 234 -0.06 7.97 2.92
C ASP A 234 -0.74 6.83 3.69
N HIS A 235 0.09 5.95 4.26
CA HIS A 235 -0.35 4.72 4.90
C HIS A 235 -1.43 4.90 5.98
N LEU A 236 -1.37 5.99 6.76
CA LEU A 236 -2.34 6.26 7.82
C LEU A 236 -3.47 7.17 7.32
N CYS A 237 -3.17 8.10 6.44
CA CYS A 237 -4.12 9.08 5.90
C CYS A 237 -5.28 8.42 5.14
N ILE A 238 -5.10 7.21 4.63
CA ILE A 238 -6.19 6.42 4.04
C ILE A 238 -7.40 6.27 5.00
N LEU A 239 -7.18 6.31 6.32
CA LEU A 239 -8.22 6.20 7.34
C LEU A 239 -9.07 7.46 7.54
N TRP A 240 -8.57 8.64 7.15
CA TRP A 240 -9.23 9.92 7.42
C TRP A 240 -9.27 10.87 6.21
N CYS A 241 -8.83 10.42 5.04
CA CYS A 241 -9.07 11.11 3.78
C CYS A 241 -10.58 11.27 3.57
N LYS A 242 -11.09 12.48 3.75
CA LYS A 242 -12.53 12.77 3.75
C LYS A 242 -13.21 12.32 2.46
N GLN A 243 -12.58 12.56 1.32
CA GLN A 243 -13.10 12.16 0.02
C GLN A 243 -13.27 10.64 -0.06
N LEU A 244 -12.26 9.88 0.36
CA LEU A 244 -12.30 8.42 0.36
C LEU A 244 -13.35 7.89 1.33
N VAL A 245 -13.37 8.41 2.56
CA VAL A 245 -14.35 8.02 3.58
C VAL A 245 -15.78 8.26 3.10
N LEU A 246 -16.05 9.40 2.44
CA LEU A 246 -17.35 9.66 1.84
C LEU A 246 -17.72 8.66 0.75
N SER A 247 -16.78 8.25 -0.11
CA SER A 247 -17.02 7.24 -1.14
C SER A 247 -17.30 5.86 -0.56
N ILE A 248 -16.51 5.41 0.44
CA ILE A 248 -16.74 4.14 1.14
C ILE A 248 -18.13 4.14 1.81
N VAL A 249 -18.49 5.22 2.52
CA VAL A 249 -19.78 5.33 3.18
C VAL A 249 -20.94 5.34 2.19
N ARG A 250 -20.81 5.99 1.02
CA ARG A 250 -21.85 5.94 -0.03
C ARG A 250 -22.04 4.52 -0.54
N PHE A 251 -20.96 3.79 -0.79
CA PHE A 251 -21.00 2.38 -1.16
C PHE A 251 -21.70 1.52 -0.12
N LEU A 252 -21.38 1.67 1.17
CA LEU A 252 -22.03 0.92 2.23
C LEU A 252 -23.55 1.15 2.23
N PHE A 253 -23.99 2.41 2.12
CA PHE A 253 -25.42 2.75 2.11
C PHE A 253 -26.15 2.21 0.88
N ASP A 254 -25.53 2.24 -0.29
CA ASP A 254 -26.13 1.71 -1.53
C ASP A 254 -26.05 0.17 -1.60
N SER A 255 -25.37 -0.47 -0.66
CA SER A 255 -25.32 -1.93 -0.49
C SER A 255 -26.37 -2.49 0.48
N VAL A 256 -27.25 -1.64 1.02
CA VAL A 256 -28.29 -2.03 1.99
C VAL A 256 -29.62 -2.31 1.30
N ASP A 257 -30.18 -3.48 1.58
CA ASP A 257 -31.59 -3.78 1.37
C ASP A 257 -32.41 -3.32 2.59
N TYR A 258 -33.01 -2.14 2.46
CA TYR A 258 -33.89 -1.57 3.47
C TYR A 258 -35.38 -1.90 3.25
N THR A 259 -35.70 -2.73 2.25
CA THR A 259 -37.07 -3.26 2.07
C THR A 259 -37.36 -4.36 3.10
N GLN A 260 -36.31 -5.03 3.57
CA GLN A 260 -36.38 -6.03 4.63
C GLN A 260 -36.37 -5.37 6.00
N LYS A 261 -37.02 -6.02 6.97
CA LYS A 261 -37.06 -5.57 8.37
C LYS A 261 -36.49 -6.70 9.26
N PRO A 262 -35.34 -6.50 9.93
CA PRO A 262 -34.48 -5.31 9.87
C PRO A 262 -33.76 -5.15 8.53
N ALA A 263 -33.33 -3.92 8.23
CA ALA A 263 -32.53 -3.61 7.03
C ALA A 263 -31.16 -4.30 7.12
N ARG A 264 -30.69 -4.88 6.02
CA ARG A 264 -29.44 -5.66 5.99
C ARG A 264 -28.68 -5.47 4.68
N ILE A 265 -27.42 -5.88 4.64
CA ILE A 265 -26.65 -5.89 3.38
C ILE A 265 -27.28 -6.88 2.39
N TYR A 266 -27.30 -6.55 1.09
CA TYR A 266 -27.75 -7.48 0.06
C TYR A 266 -26.98 -8.81 0.12
N ASN A 267 -27.71 -9.92 0.10
CA ASN A 267 -27.10 -11.26 0.04
C ASN A 267 -26.46 -11.53 -1.33
N ASP A 268 -27.08 -11.02 -2.40
CA ASP A 268 -26.59 -11.18 -3.78
C ASP A 268 -25.26 -10.43 -4.01
N PRO A 269 -24.16 -11.14 -4.33
CA PRO A 269 -22.88 -10.52 -4.66
C PRO A 269 -22.96 -9.55 -5.84
N ALA A 270 -23.83 -9.79 -6.82
CA ALA A 270 -23.94 -8.94 -8.01
C ALA A 270 -24.44 -7.53 -7.65
N ARG A 271 -25.45 -7.42 -6.77
CA ARG A 271 -25.95 -6.13 -6.25
C ARG A 271 -24.89 -5.35 -5.48
N LYS A 272 -24.11 -6.03 -4.64
CA LYS A 272 -22.99 -5.41 -3.91
C LYS A 272 -21.91 -4.92 -4.88
N LEU A 273 -21.60 -5.72 -5.90
CA LEU A 273 -20.61 -5.38 -6.93
C LEU A 273 -21.06 -4.23 -7.83
N GLU A 274 -22.36 -4.12 -8.12
CA GLU A 274 -22.95 -2.97 -8.84
C GLU A 274 -22.74 -1.67 -8.06
N ALA A 275 -23.10 -1.65 -6.78
CA ALA A 275 -22.86 -0.49 -5.90
C ALA A 275 -21.37 -0.17 -5.78
N LEU A 276 -20.52 -1.19 -5.61
CA LEU A 276 -19.08 -1.03 -5.52
C LEU A 276 -18.50 -0.42 -6.81
N SER A 277 -18.83 -0.98 -7.97
CA SER A 277 -18.34 -0.52 -9.27
C SER A 277 -18.76 0.93 -9.55
N TYR A 278 -19.99 1.29 -9.22
CA TYR A 278 -20.50 2.65 -9.40
C TYR A 278 -19.74 3.69 -8.55
N HIS A 279 -19.41 3.39 -7.29
CA HIS A 279 -18.71 4.37 -6.43
C HIS A 279 -17.20 4.40 -6.60
N PHE A 280 -16.59 3.28 -7.01
CA PHE A 280 -15.14 3.12 -7.05
C PHE A 280 -14.56 3.20 -8.46
N LEU A 281 -15.20 2.60 -9.46
CA LEU A 281 -14.67 2.56 -10.83
C LEU A 281 -15.32 3.61 -11.73
N HIS A 282 -16.64 3.65 -11.76
CA HIS A 282 -17.37 4.38 -12.79
C HIS A 282 -18.62 5.07 -12.26
N ARG A 283 -18.43 6.25 -11.66
CA ARG A 283 -19.54 7.08 -11.19
C ARG A 283 -20.00 8.03 -12.28
N SER A 284 -21.05 7.67 -13.00
CA SER A 284 -21.57 8.42 -14.14
C SER A 284 -22.44 9.61 -13.77
N SER A 285 -23.19 9.54 -12.66
CA SER A 285 -24.10 10.63 -12.28
C SER A 285 -24.59 10.54 -10.84
N GLY A 286 -24.54 11.63 -10.07
CA GLY A 286 -25.05 11.70 -8.71
C GLY A 286 -24.11 11.13 -7.63
N LYS A 287 -24.60 11.11 -6.39
CA LYS A 287 -23.89 10.61 -5.19
C LYS A 287 -24.50 9.33 -4.59
N ARG A 288 -25.51 8.78 -5.27
CA ARG A 288 -26.22 7.54 -4.93
C ARG A 288 -26.32 6.71 -6.21
N LEU A 289 -26.23 5.39 -6.10
CA LEU A 289 -26.40 4.46 -7.21
C LEU A 289 -27.70 4.79 -7.95
N TYR A 290 -27.57 5.11 -9.23
CA TYR A 290 -28.66 5.53 -10.08
C TYR A 290 -28.82 4.55 -11.23
N HIS A 291 -30.03 4.01 -11.38
CA HIS A 291 -30.37 3.10 -12.46
C HIS A 291 -30.95 3.89 -13.62
N PHE A 292 -30.23 3.92 -14.73
CA PHE A 292 -30.64 4.64 -15.93
C PHE A 292 -31.72 3.85 -16.66
N LYS A 293 -32.75 4.56 -17.13
CA LYS A 293 -33.71 3.98 -18.09
C LYS A 293 -33.04 3.89 -19.45
N GLU A 294 -33.18 2.74 -20.11
CA GLU A 294 -32.57 2.51 -21.43
C GLU A 294 -33.08 3.49 -22.50
N LYS A 295 -34.37 3.81 -22.47
CA LYS A 295 -35.01 4.74 -23.40
C LYS A 295 -35.50 5.99 -22.69
N PHE A 296 -35.37 7.12 -23.37
CA PHE A 296 -35.80 8.42 -22.88
C PHE A 296 -36.66 9.12 -23.94
N ASN A 297 -37.80 9.67 -23.53
CA ASN A 297 -38.68 10.45 -24.41
C ASN A 297 -38.38 11.94 -24.22
N PHE A 298 -38.11 12.64 -25.31
CA PHE A 298 -37.77 14.05 -25.28
C PHE A 298 -39.03 14.92 -25.15
N ASP A 299 -38.86 16.13 -24.62
CA ASP A 299 -39.94 17.10 -24.50
C ASP A 299 -40.21 17.75 -25.86
N LYS A 300 -41.49 17.81 -26.23
CA LYS A 300 -41.95 18.42 -27.49
C LYS A 300 -41.73 19.93 -27.54
N ASN A 301 -41.64 20.57 -26.37
CA ASN A 301 -41.49 22.02 -26.24
C ASN A 301 -40.02 22.45 -26.00
N GLY A 302 -39.05 21.54 -26.20
CA GLY A 302 -37.63 21.87 -26.05
C GLY A 302 -37.03 22.61 -27.24
N GLU A 303 -35.96 23.35 -26.98
CA GLU A 303 -35.15 24.04 -27.99
C GLU A 303 -34.09 23.09 -28.54
N TRP A 304 -34.11 22.84 -29.84
CA TRP A 304 -33.15 21.97 -30.52
C TRP A 304 -32.11 22.79 -31.27
N ILE A 305 -30.83 22.57 -30.96
CA ILE A 305 -29.70 23.28 -31.55
C ILE A 305 -28.77 22.26 -32.22
N GLU A 306 -28.69 22.31 -33.54
CA GLU A 306 -27.73 21.52 -34.31
C GLU A 306 -26.59 22.42 -34.78
N ASN A 307 -25.36 22.13 -34.35
CA ASN A 307 -24.16 22.79 -34.85
C ASN A 307 -23.35 21.79 -35.67
N ILE A 308 -23.11 22.13 -36.93
CA ILE A 308 -22.35 21.31 -37.89
C ILE A 308 -20.84 21.39 -37.68
N GLN A 309 -20.37 22.32 -36.82
CA GLN A 309 -18.97 22.40 -36.46
C GLN A 309 -18.54 21.13 -35.73
N ARG A 310 -17.32 20.72 -36.04
CA ARG A 310 -16.76 19.44 -35.63
C ARG A 310 -16.05 19.51 -34.28
N GLN A 311 -15.57 20.70 -33.97
CA GLN A 311 -14.89 21.06 -32.74
C GLN A 311 -15.44 22.42 -32.35
N TYR A 312 -16.15 22.50 -31.23
CA TYR A 312 -16.69 23.75 -30.73
C TYR A 312 -16.99 23.66 -29.24
N THR A 313 -17.07 24.82 -28.61
CA THR A 313 -17.54 24.96 -27.24
C THR A 313 -18.82 25.78 -27.27
N TRP A 314 -19.87 25.22 -26.70
CA TRP A 314 -21.15 25.88 -26.48
C TRP A 314 -21.25 26.32 -25.02
N GLU A 315 -21.65 27.56 -24.81
CA GLU A 315 -21.81 28.15 -23.47
C GLU A 315 -23.26 28.62 -23.35
N SER A 316 -23.90 28.28 -22.22
CA SER A 316 -25.27 28.72 -21.96
C SER A 316 -25.31 30.23 -21.78
N LYS A 317 -26.22 30.90 -22.48
CA LYS A 317 -26.54 32.31 -22.23
C LYS A 317 -27.66 32.37 -21.19
N VAL A 318 -27.42 33.05 -20.07
CA VAL A 318 -28.45 33.26 -19.04
C VAL A 318 -29.60 34.05 -19.67
N ASN A 319 -30.75 33.40 -19.84
CA ASN A 319 -31.95 34.05 -20.35
C ASN A 319 -33.17 33.53 -19.58
N SER A 320 -33.71 34.39 -18.72
CA SER A 320 -34.78 34.11 -17.75
C SER A 320 -36.15 33.79 -18.37
N SER A 321 -36.28 33.82 -19.70
CA SER A 321 -37.52 33.51 -20.42
C SER A 321 -37.63 32.07 -20.92
N ARG A 322 -36.59 31.22 -20.80
CA ARG A 322 -36.58 29.85 -21.33
C ARG A 322 -37.25 28.87 -20.36
N LYS A 323 -38.42 28.35 -20.72
CA LYS A 323 -39.21 27.41 -19.90
C LYS A 323 -38.99 25.92 -20.23
N GLY A 324 -38.31 25.59 -21.33
CA GLY A 324 -38.13 24.21 -21.81
C GLY A 324 -36.68 23.71 -21.71
N SER A 325 -36.47 22.39 -21.93
CA SER A 325 -35.13 21.81 -22.06
C SER A 325 -34.45 22.26 -23.37
N THR A 326 -33.13 22.41 -23.35
CA THR A 326 -32.31 22.63 -24.54
C THR A 326 -31.60 21.33 -24.92
N TYR A 327 -31.63 20.99 -26.21
CA TYR A 327 -31.04 19.79 -26.79
C TYR A 327 -29.96 20.16 -27.80
N LEU A 328 -28.70 19.85 -27.52
CA LEU A 328 -27.62 19.99 -28.50
C LEU A 328 -27.52 18.71 -29.32
N MET A 329 -27.58 18.84 -30.64
CA MET A 329 -27.51 17.73 -31.59
C MET A 329 -26.14 17.69 -32.27
N ILE A 330 -25.53 16.51 -32.25
CA ILE A 330 -24.24 16.22 -32.86
C ILE A 330 -24.45 15.12 -33.89
N ARG A 331 -24.20 15.44 -35.16
CA ARG A 331 -24.40 14.51 -36.28
C ARG A 331 -23.26 13.50 -36.39
N LEU A 332 -23.58 12.22 -36.59
CA LEU A 332 -22.62 11.11 -36.66
C LEU A 332 -22.16 10.73 -38.10
N THR A 333 -22.60 11.44 -39.13
CA THR A 333 -22.38 11.02 -40.55
C THR A 333 -20.99 11.30 -41.11
N ASP A 334 -19.95 11.44 -40.28
CA ASP A 334 -18.60 11.84 -40.68
C ASP A 334 -17.65 10.62 -40.68
N PRO A 335 -16.62 10.54 -41.55
CA PRO A 335 -15.63 9.45 -41.57
C PRO A 335 -14.75 9.30 -40.30
N ARG A 336 -15.08 9.99 -39.21
CA ARG A 336 -14.30 10.01 -37.97
C ARG A 336 -14.90 9.04 -36.97
N ASP A 337 -14.01 8.29 -36.33
CA ASP A 337 -14.37 7.18 -35.47
C ASP A 337 -14.63 7.60 -34.02
N HIS A 338 -14.12 8.76 -33.54
CA HIS A 338 -14.22 9.15 -32.13
C HIS A 338 -14.86 10.53 -31.89
N LEU A 339 -15.59 10.62 -30.77
CA LEU A 339 -16.25 11.83 -30.28
C LEU A 339 -16.03 11.99 -28.78
N THR A 340 -15.29 13.03 -28.37
CA THR A 340 -15.19 13.43 -26.97
C THR A 340 -16.20 14.54 -26.68
N ILE A 341 -17.00 14.35 -25.64
CA ILE A 341 -17.93 15.35 -25.11
C ILE A 341 -17.54 15.63 -23.66
N GLU A 342 -17.36 16.89 -23.34
CA GLU A 342 -17.07 17.37 -22.00
C GLU A 342 -18.11 18.40 -21.57
N THR A 343 -18.56 18.29 -20.33
CA THR A 343 -19.54 19.19 -19.74
C THR A 343 -19.04 19.74 -18.42
N ILE A 344 -19.32 21.02 -18.16
CA ILE A 344 -19.02 21.71 -16.90
C ILE A 344 -20.35 22.26 -16.35
N ASN A 345 -20.59 22.07 -15.06
CA ASN A 345 -21.78 22.49 -14.32
C ASN A 345 -23.11 21.85 -14.77
N LEU A 346 -23.06 20.75 -15.54
CA LEU A 346 -24.27 20.03 -15.95
C LEU A 346 -24.73 19.09 -14.83
N GLU A 347 -25.81 19.43 -14.13
CA GLU A 347 -26.28 18.68 -12.97
C GLU A 347 -27.23 17.54 -13.35
N THR A 348 -28.04 17.73 -14.40
CA THR A 348 -29.02 16.74 -14.90
C THR A 348 -28.47 15.33 -14.97
N LYS A 349 -29.23 14.37 -14.44
CA LYS A 349 -28.77 12.98 -14.33
C LYS A 349 -28.72 12.24 -15.67
N ASP A 350 -29.83 12.28 -16.41
CA ASP A 350 -29.97 11.67 -17.74
C ASP A 350 -29.75 12.74 -18.80
N TRP A 351 -28.51 12.85 -19.30
CA TRP A 351 -28.09 14.00 -20.10
C TRP A 351 -27.54 13.63 -21.48
N LEU A 352 -27.14 12.38 -21.73
CA LEU A 352 -26.55 11.97 -23.00
C LEU A 352 -27.34 10.84 -23.66
N PHE A 353 -27.65 11.01 -24.95
CA PHE A 353 -28.49 10.07 -25.69
C PHE A 353 -27.99 9.85 -27.12
N ALA A 354 -28.30 8.69 -27.71
CA ALA A 354 -28.25 8.46 -29.15
C ALA A 354 -29.67 8.46 -29.71
N CYS A 355 -29.90 9.05 -30.88
CA CYS A 355 -31.22 9.04 -31.50
C CYS A 355 -31.19 9.06 -33.03
N SER A 356 -32.35 8.73 -33.60
CA SER A 356 -32.65 8.81 -35.03
C SER A 356 -33.50 10.05 -35.28
N ALA A 357 -32.86 11.12 -35.74
CA ALA A 357 -33.56 12.36 -36.09
C ALA A 357 -34.30 12.20 -37.42
N SER A 358 -35.53 11.67 -37.37
CA SER A 358 -36.42 11.46 -38.52
C SER A 358 -37.50 12.55 -38.66
N ASN A 359 -37.84 13.24 -37.57
CA ASN A 359 -38.95 14.18 -37.55
C ASN A 359 -38.46 15.62 -37.76
N LEU A 360 -39.29 16.44 -38.39
CA LEU A 360 -39.05 17.86 -38.61
C LEU A 360 -40.00 18.67 -37.73
N GLN A 361 -39.44 19.60 -36.94
CA GLN A 361 -40.20 20.58 -36.17
C GLN A 361 -39.72 21.97 -36.60
N GLY A 362 -40.55 22.66 -37.40
CA GLY A 362 -40.12 23.87 -38.09
C GLY A 362 -39.02 23.59 -39.11
N TYR A 363 -37.86 24.24 -38.97
CA TYR A 363 -36.70 24.06 -39.84
C TYR A 363 -35.64 23.08 -39.30
N SER A 364 -35.80 22.58 -38.07
CA SER A 364 -34.82 21.71 -37.41
C SER A 364 -35.30 20.26 -37.39
N ARG A 365 -34.35 19.33 -37.55
CA ARG A 365 -34.59 17.91 -37.28
C ARG A 365 -34.64 17.71 -35.76
N VAL A 366 -35.57 16.89 -35.29
CA VAL A 366 -35.76 16.59 -33.87
C VAL A 366 -35.85 15.10 -33.64
N CYS A 367 -35.60 14.69 -32.40
CA CYS A 367 -35.79 13.31 -31.96
C CYS A 367 -36.97 13.25 -30.99
N ASP A 368 -37.89 12.31 -31.18
CA ASP A 368 -38.98 12.08 -30.23
C ASP A 368 -38.48 11.33 -28.98
N TRP A 369 -37.54 10.42 -29.19
CA TRP A 369 -36.95 9.58 -28.16
C TRP A 369 -35.50 9.20 -28.50
N GLY A 370 -34.75 8.71 -27.52
CA GLY A 370 -33.37 8.25 -27.70
C GLY A 370 -32.95 7.17 -26.70
N TRP A 371 -31.88 6.44 -27.05
CA TRP A 371 -31.20 5.50 -26.16
C TRP A 371 -30.27 6.25 -25.22
N ASN A 372 -30.37 5.96 -23.93
CA ASN A 372 -29.59 6.62 -22.89
C ASN A 372 -28.14 6.11 -22.89
N LEU A 373 -27.20 7.01 -23.11
CA LEU A 373 -25.76 6.74 -23.09
C LEU A 373 -25.08 7.28 -21.84
N THR A 374 -25.83 7.86 -20.90
CA THR A 374 -25.25 8.53 -19.74
C THR A 374 -24.44 7.57 -18.86
N ASN A 375 -24.79 6.27 -18.85
CA ASN A 375 -24.01 5.27 -18.12
C ASN A 375 -22.58 5.11 -18.66
N ARG A 376 -22.26 5.55 -19.89
CA ARG A 376 -20.91 5.51 -20.47
C ARG A 376 -20.05 6.71 -20.08
N THR A 377 -20.64 7.70 -19.42
CA THR A 377 -19.98 8.94 -19.02
C THR A 377 -19.23 8.75 -17.71
N ARG A 378 -18.14 9.49 -17.51
CA ARG A 378 -17.36 9.50 -16.26
C ARG A 378 -17.28 10.90 -15.68
N MET A 379 -17.17 10.97 -14.36
CA MET A 379 -16.72 12.19 -13.69
C MET A 379 -15.24 12.43 -13.99
N ALA A 380 -14.87 13.66 -14.28
CA ALA A 380 -13.48 14.07 -14.43
C ALA A 380 -13.10 15.03 -13.30
N PRO A 381 -11.87 14.97 -12.80
CA PRO A 381 -11.45 15.88 -11.76
C PRO A 381 -11.28 17.30 -12.30
N ASP A 382 -11.54 18.29 -11.46
CA ASP A 382 -11.41 19.71 -11.80
C ASP A 382 -10.71 20.47 -10.68
N HIS A 383 -9.68 21.25 -11.01
CA HIS A 383 -8.89 21.99 -10.03
C HIS A 383 -9.71 23.08 -9.31
N LEU A 384 -10.76 23.60 -9.95
CA LEU A 384 -11.72 24.55 -9.37
C LEU A 384 -12.92 23.85 -8.71
N HIS A 385 -12.88 22.52 -8.58
CA HIS A 385 -13.94 21.71 -7.98
C HIS A 385 -15.31 21.85 -8.67
N LYS A 386 -15.32 22.22 -9.96
CA LYS A 386 -16.55 22.26 -10.75
C LYS A 386 -17.04 20.85 -11.09
N LEU A 387 -18.35 20.69 -11.28
CA LEU A 387 -18.93 19.44 -11.75
C LEU A 387 -18.54 19.23 -13.22
N ARG A 388 -17.56 18.35 -13.46
CA ARG A 388 -17.08 18.03 -14.80
C ARG A 388 -17.41 16.58 -15.14
N ARG A 389 -18.07 16.37 -16.29
CA ARG A 389 -18.36 15.03 -16.82
C ARG A 389 -17.86 14.92 -18.24
N VAL A 390 -17.26 13.78 -18.54
CA VAL A 390 -16.60 13.51 -19.82
C VAL A 390 -17.09 12.18 -20.35
N VAL A 391 -17.23 12.08 -21.66
CA VAL A 391 -17.35 10.81 -22.36
C VAL A 391 -16.44 10.84 -23.59
N ASP A 392 -15.73 9.74 -23.80
CA ASP A 392 -14.95 9.50 -25.02
C ASP A 392 -15.67 8.35 -25.73
N LEU A 393 -16.40 8.64 -26.81
CA LEU A 393 -17.20 7.66 -27.55
C LEU A 393 -16.46 7.20 -28.80
N ASP A 394 -16.37 5.88 -28.99
CA ASP A 394 -16.15 5.29 -30.30
C ASP A 394 -17.51 5.17 -31.00
N THR A 395 -17.65 5.90 -32.11
CA THR A 395 -18.86 5.93 -32.93
C THR A 395 -19.18 4.58 -33.57
N GLN A 396 -18.18 3.72 -33.80
CA GLN A 396 -18.35 2.37 -34.34
C GLN A 396 -18.92 1.40 -33.31
N GLU A 397 -18.72 1.67 -32.01
CA GLU A 397 -19.30 0.88 -30.92
C GLU A 397 -20.78 1.20 -30.65
N ILE A 398 -21.34 2.23 -31.29
CA ILE A 398 -22.74 2.64 -31.14
C ILE A 398 -23.61 1.78 -32.07
N LYS A 399 -23.86 0.53 -31.67
CA LYS A 399 -24.58 -0.50 -32.45
C LYS A 399 -26.11 -0.39 -32.42
N TYR A 400 -26.67 0.82 -32.27
CA TYR A 400 -28.12 1.01 -32.29
C TYR A 400 -28.63 1.21 -33.73
N PRO A 401 -29.83 0.72 -34.07
CA PRO A 401 -30.34 0.79 -35.43
C PRO A 401 -30.63 2.23 -35.83
N HIS A 402 -30.19 2.62 -37.04
CA HIS A 402 -30.50 3.90 -37.68
C HIS A 402 -30.13 5.16 -36.88
N VAL A 403 -29.13 5.11 -35.99
CA VAL A 403 -28.70 6.31 -35.25
C VAL A 403 -28.09 7.33 -36.22
N THR A 404 -28.54 8.57 -36.09
CA THR A 404 -28.01 9.68 -36.89
C THR A 404 -27.32 10.74 -36.04
N HIS A 405 -27.71 10.88 -34.76
CA HIS A 405 -27.23 11.93 -33.86
C HIS A 405 -26.96 11.44 -32.44
N ILE A 406 -26.04 12.14 -31.77
CA ILE A 406 -25.90 12.18 -30.33
C ILE A 406 -26.56 13.46 -29.81
N VAL A 407 -27.31 13.35 -28.72
CA VAL A 407 -28.08 14.44 -28.13
C VAL A 407 -27.65 14.67 -26.69
N ILE A 408 -27.33 15.92 -26.39
CA ILE A 408 -27.03 16.41 -25.04
C ILE A 408 -28.24 17.19 -24.55
N ARG A 409 -28.83 16.74 -23.44
CA ARG A 409 -29.99 17.38 -22.80
C ARG A 409 -29.54 18.25 -21.64
N MET A 410 -30.07 19.47 -21.60
CA MET A 410 -29.92 20.41 -20.49
C MET A 410 -31.31 20.90 -20.07
N THR A 411 -31.58 20.91 -18.77
CA THR A 411 -32.82 21.47 -18.22
C THR A 411 -32.70 22.97 -18.04
N SER A 412 -33.83 23.66 -17.80
CA SER A 412 -33.82 25.10 -17.52
C SER A 412 -32.98 25.46 -16.29
N GLU A 413 -32.98 24.61 -15.25
CA GLU A 413 -32.15 24.78 -14.05
C GLU A 413 -30.65 24.70 -14.38
N ASP A 414 -30.26 23.78 -15.27
CA ASP A 414 -28.86 23.70 -15.73
C ASP A 414 -28.43 24.99 -16.45
N LEU A 415 -29.31 25.60 -17.24
CA LEU A 415 -28.99 26.82 -17.99
C LEU A 415 -28.73 28.04 -17.08
N GLU A 416 -29.26 28.04 -15.85
CA GLU A 416 -28.97 29.06 -14.84
C GLU A 416 -27.57 28.87 -14.22
N ASN A 417 -27.00 27.66 -14.29
CA ASN A 417 -25.72 27.30 -13.70
C ASN A 417 -24.49 27.52 -14.61
N ASN A 418 -24.63 28.31 -15.68
CA ASN A 418 -23.57 28.60 -16.65
C ASN A 418 -22.91 27.33 -17.21
N VAL A 419 -23.72 26.45 -17.81
CA VAL A 419 -23.24 25.20 -18.40
C VAL A 419 -22.35 25.46 -19.61
N ILE A 420 -21.25 24.72 -19.66
CA ILE A 420 -20.32 24.71 -20.78
C ILE A 420 -20.29 23.29 -21.34
N VAL A 421 -20.46 23.16 -22.65
CA VAL A 421 -20.37 21.89 -23.37
C VAL A 421 -19.31 22.01 -24.45
N THR A 422 -18.27 21.19 -24.37
CA THR A 422 -17.21 21.12 -25.36
C THR A 422 -17.33 19.82 -26.14
N ILE A 423 -17.26 19.94 -27.47
CA ILE A 423 -17.41 18.83 -28.41
C ILE A 423 -16.16 18.76 -29.27
N ASP A 424 -15.55 17.58 -29.36
CA ASP A 424 -14.34 17.32 -30.15
C ASP A 424 -14.49 16.00 -30.90
N GLY A 425 -14.83 16.07 -32.20
CA GLY A 425 -14.83 14.91 -33.09
C GLY A 425 -13.50 14.75 -33.82
N TYR A 426 -12.89 13.57 -33.76
CA TYR A 426 -11.56 13.32 -34.33
C TYR A 426 -11.37 11.87 -34.80
N SER A 427 -10.30 11.62 -35.54
CA SER A 427 -9.85 10.26 -35.88
C SER A 427 -8.84 9.80 -34.83
N HIS A 428 -9.06 8.65 -34.21
CA HIS A 428 -8.30 8.16 -33.06
C HIS A 428 -6.80 8.08 -33.32
N GLU A 429 -6.42 7.55 -34.48
CA GLU A 429 -5.02 7.37 -34.88
C GLU A 429 -4.22 8.68 -34.88
N LYS A 430 -4.86 9.80 -35.20
CA LYS A 430 -4.22 11.14 -35.21
C LYS A 430 -4.03 11.72 -33.80
N ARG A 431 -4.63 11.13 -32.77
CA ARG A 431 -4.52 11.53 -31.36
C ARG A 431 -3.59 10.64 -30.55
N ILE A 432 -3.09 9.56 -31.13
CA ILE A 432 -2.12 8.66 -30.49
C ILE A 432 -0.70 9.18 -30.76
N LEU A 433 0.07 9.38 -29.70
CA LEU A 433 1.45 9.82 -29.75
C LEU A 433 2.34 8.78 -29.06
N PRO A 434 3.14 8.00 -29.80
CA PRO A 434 4.01 7.00 -29.19
C PRO A 434 5.29 7.63 -28.62
N ILE A 435 5.61 7.31 -27.37
CA ILE A 435 6.91 7.58 -26.76
C ILE A 435 7.61 6.24 -26.53
N LYS A 436 8.78 6.09 -27.16
CA LYS A 436 9.65 4.92 -26.99
C LYS A 436 10.67 5.20 -25.89
N SER A 437 10.91 4.19 -25.04
CA SER A 437 12.01 4.22 -24.08
C SER A 437 13.35 4.39 -24.78
N ARG A 438 14.27 5.14 -24.16
CA ARG A 438 15.66 5.22 -24.65
C ARG A 438 16.39 3.93 -24.27
N ASN A 439 17.02 3.26 -25.24
CA ASN A 439 17.86 2.10 -24.93
C ASN A 439 18.96 2.50 -23.92
N TRP A 440 19.13 1.66 -22.89
CA TRP A 440 20.10 1.83 -21.81
C TRP A 440 21.53 1.65 -22.33
N VAL A 441 22.09 2.71 -22.92
CA VAL A 441 23.49 2.80 -23.33
C VAL A 441 24.15 3.87 -22.45
N ILE A 442 25.29 3.53 -21.83
CA ILE A 442 26.05 4.39 -20.90
C ILE A 442 26.36 5.78 -21.51
N ALA A 443 26.47 5.87 -22.83
CA ALA A 443 26.63 7.12 -23.57
C ALA A 443 25.48 8.13 -23.41
N ASN A 444 24.28 7.68 -23.01
CA ASN A 444 23.10 8.53 -22.84
C ASN A 444 23.00 9.19 -21.45
N LEU A 445 23.96 8.95 -20.54
CA LEU A 445 24.01 9.58 -19.21
C LEU A 445 24.28 11.10 -19.24
N PHE A 446 24.91 11.59 -20.31
CA PHE A 446 25.36 12.99 -20.41
C PHE A 446 24.63 13.80 -21.51
N ASN A 447 23.75 13.18 -22.29
CA ASN A 447 22.99 13.88 -23.33
C ASN A 447 21.65 14.41 -22.81
N SER A 448 21.65 15.71 -22.48
CA SER A 448 20.49 16.53 -22.14
C SER A 448 19.72 17.02 -23.37
N ASP A 449 19.55 16.17 -24.38
CA ASP A 449 18.87 16.59 -25.61
C ASP A 449 17.36 16.77 -25.44
N LEU A 450 16.84 17.81 -26.09
CA LEU A 450 15.45 18.30 -26.20
C LEU A 450 14.44 17.29 -26.81
N SER A 451 14.61 15.98 -26.62
CA SER A 451 13.64 14.99 -27.11
C SER A 451 12.44 14.91 -26.18
N GLY A 452 11.23 15.19 -26.68
CA GLY A 452 9.99 15.12 -25.89
C GLY A 452 9.09 16.33 -26.04
N LEU A 453 9.50 17.34 -26.81
CA LEU A 453 8.70 18.54 -27.05
C LEU A 453 7.56 18.25 -28.02
N ILE A 454 6.32 18.37 -27.54
CA ILE A 454 5.11 18.12 -28.31
C ILE A 454 4.25 19.39 -28.31
N ASN A 455 3.85 19.82 -29.50
CA ASN A 455 2.97 20.96 -29.70
C ASN A 455 1.54 20.46 -29.93
N PHE A 456 0.57 21.10 -29.29
CA PHE A 456 -0.85 20.79 -29.40
C PHE A 456 -1.60 22.03 -29.90
N ALA A 457 -2.43 21.86 -30.91
CA ALA A 457 -3.15 22.97 -31.55
C ALA A 457 -4.48 23.24 -30.82
N PRO A 458 -5.02 24.47 -30.92
CA PRO A 458 -6.31 24.79 -30.33
C PRO A 458 -7.45 23.99 -30.98
N GLY A 459 -8.52 23.78 -30.22
CA GLY A 459 -9.69 22.97 -30.56
C GLY A 459 -9.52 21.47 -30.27
N GLN A 460 -8.31 21.03 -29.93
CA GLN A 460 -7.95 19.63 -29.74
C GLN A 460 -7.89 19.30 -28.25
N THR A 461 -8.96 18.75 -27.71
CA THR A 461 -9.16 18.58 -26.27
C THR A 461 -8.58 17.29 -25.71
N ARG A 462 -8.41 16.28 -26.57
CA ARG A 462 -8.05 14.91 -26.16
C ARG A 462 -6.84 14.39 -26.92
N TYR A 463 -5.87 13.87 -26.16
CA TYR A 463 -4.68 13.18 -26.67
C TYR A 463 -4.34 11.96 -25.84
N TYR A 464 -3.74 10.96 -26.49
CA TYR A 464 -3.31 9.71 -25.87
C TYR A 464 -1.82 9.48 -26.16
N VAL A 465 -0.98 9.55 -25.13
CA VAL A 465 0.44 9.27 -25.27
C VAL A 465 0.73 7.85 -24.81
N THR A 466 1.13 6.95 -25.71
CA THR A 466 1.41 5.55 -25.36
C THR A 466 2.85 5.40 -24.89
N LEU A 467 3.03 4.79 -23.72
CA LEU A 467 4.31 4.62 -23.05
C LEU A 467 4.83 3.18 -23.24
N ASP A 468 5.77 2.98 -24.15
CA ASP A 468 6.35 1.65 -24.40
C ASP A 468 7.47 1.35 -23.40
N LYS A 469 7.20 0.44 -22.44
CA LYS A 469 8.11 -0.04 -21.39
C LYS A 469 8.68 1.04 -20.45
N ILE A 470 8.08 2.23 -20.41
CA ILE A 470 8.45 3.32 -19.52
C ILE A 470 7.70 3.20 -18.19
N ASN A 471 8.44 3.13 -17.08
CA ASN A 471 7.85 3.06 -15.73
C ASN A 471 7.67 4.44 -15.07
N VAL A 472 8.47 5.42 -15.49
CA VAL A 472 8.50 6.76 -14.90
C VAL A 472 8.50 7.78 -16.03
N ILE A 473 7.61 8.75 -15.95
CA ILE A 473 7.49 9.82 -16.93
C ILE A 473 7.49 11.18 -16.25
N ASP A 474 8.30 12.09 -16.78
CA ASP A 474 8.28 13.50 -16.43
C ASP A 474 7.48 14.27 -17.47
N VAL A 475 6.54 15.08 -16.99
CA VAL A 475 5.73 15.96 -17.81
C VAL A 475 5.91 17.40 -17.34
N GLU A 476 6.31 18.26 -18.26
CA GLU A 476 6.56 19.67 -17.99
C GLU A 476 5.82 20.54 -19.02
N LEU A 477 5.11 21.55 -18.55
CA LEU A 477 4.42 22.52 -19.41
C LEU A 477 5.37 23.66 -19.75
N LYS A 478 5.81 23.77 -21.00
CA LYS A 478 6.76 24.80 -21.44
C LYS A 478 6.11 26.10 -21.84
N ASN A 479 5.00 26.03 -22.57
CA ASN A 479 4.28 27.21 -23.05
C ASN A 479 2.79 26.92 -23.23
N ILE A 480 1.97 27.94 -23.05
CA ILE A 480 0.52 27.92 -23.28
C ILE A 480 0.09 29.26 -23.91
N GLU A 481 -0.68 29.18 -24.99
CA GLU A 481 -1.14 30.35 -25.73
C GLU A 481 -2.67 30.28 -25.88
N CYS A 482 -3.40 31.10 -25.12
CA CYS A 482 -4.85 31.06 -25.07
C CYS A 482 -5.50 32.28 -25.74
N LYS A 483 -6.59 32.07 -26.46
CA LYS A 483 -7.41 33.16 -27.03
C LYS A 483 -8.57 33.49 -26.10
N ASN A 484 -8.64 34.75 -25.64
CA ASN A 484 -9.79 35.33 -24.92
C ASN A 484 -10.22 34.54 -23.66
N ILE A 485 -9.28 33.98 -22.90
CA ILE A 485 -9.55 33.38 -21.58
C ILE A 485 -9.04 34.32 -20.49
N LYS A 486 -9.88 34.62 -19.50
CA LYS A 486 -9.50 35.31 -18.27
C LYS A 486 -9.58 34.31 -17.12
N GLY A 487 -8.42 33.87 -16.60
CA GLY A 487 -8.33 32.95 -15.46
C GLY A 487 -7.55 31.66 -15.76
N PRO A 488 -7.36 30.79 -14.76
CA PRO A 488 -6.55 29.59 -14.88
C PRO A 488 -7.21 28.56 -15.80
N VAL A 489 -6.40 28.02 -16.71
CA VAL A 489 -6.82 27.06 -17.72
C VAL A 489 -6.87 25.65 -17.15
N HIS A 490 -7.91 24.88 -17.49
CA HIS A 490 -7.99 23.48 -17.08
C HIS A 490 -7.10 22.62 -17.98
N THR A 491 -6.03 22.06 -17.41
CA THR A 491 -5.22 21.04 -18.08
C THR A 491 -4.97 19.88 -17.14
N SER A 492 -5.43 18.69 -17.51
CA SER A 492 -5.25 17.48 -16.71
C SER A 492 -4.57 16.39 -17.53
N ILE A 493 -3.68 15.64 -16.86
CA ILE A 493 -2.99 14.51 -17.45
C ILE A 493 -3.21 13.32 -16.54
N GLU A 494 -3.76 12.26 -17.10
CA GLU A 494 -4.07 11.03 -16.40
C GLU A 494 -3.13 9.91 -16.89
N LEU A 495 -2.30 9.36 -16.01
CA LEU A 495 -1.56 8.14 -16.27
C LEU A 495 -2.47 6.94 -15.99
N LEU A 496 -2.74 6.15 -17.03
CA LEU A 496 -3.60 4.97 -17.00
C LEU A 496 -2.75 3.71 -17.18
N GLU A 497 -2.95 2.73 -16.30
CA GLU A 497 -2.34 1.41 -16.42
C GLU A 497 -3.33 0.46 -17.07
N SER A 498 -3.18 0.22 -18.38
CA SER A 498 -4.17 -0.49 -19.21
C SER A 498 -4.49 -1.92 -18.75
N TRP A 499 -3.58 -2.58 -18.04
CA TRP A 499 -3.78 -3.91 -17.46
C TRP A 499 -4.52 -3.89 -16.10
N ASN A 500 -4.75 -2.72 -15.51
CA ASN A 500 -5.46 -2.58 -14.24
C ASN A 500 -6.34 -1.32 -14.24
N SER A 501 -7.62 -1.50 -14.55
CA SER A 501 -8.62 -0.43 -14.65
C SER A 501 -8.84 0.37 -13.35
N GLY A 502 -8.48 -0.19 -12.18
CA GLY A 502 -8.50 0.50 -10.90
C GLY A 502 -7.25 1.36 -10.62
N THR A 503 -6.31 1.44 -11.55
CA THR A 503 -5.02 2.12 -11.35
C THR A 503 -4.84 3.27 -12.32
N SER A 504 -4.88 4.48 -11.76
CA SER A 504 -4.63 5.72 -12.48
C SER A 504 -4.09 6.79 -11.55
N GLN A 505 -3.39 7.77 -12.11
CA GLN A 505 -2.94 8.97 -11.42
C GLN A 505 -3.30 10.19 -12.24
N THR A 506 -3.67 11.28 -11.59
CA THR A 506 -3.97 12.54 -12.27
C THR A 506 -3.07 13.65 -11.74
N ILE A 507 -2.49 14.42 -12.66
CA ILE A 507 -1.83 15.69 -12.38
C ILE A 507 -2.57 16.81 -13.09
N PHE A 508 -2.56 18.00 -12.47
CA PHE A 508 -3.03 19.24 -13.10
C PHE A 508 -1.83 20.11 -13.42
N LEU A 509 -1.82 20.72 -14.58
CA LEU A 509 -0.81 21.70 -14.97
C LEU A 509 -1.53 22.99 -15.36
N SER A 510 -0.92 24.13 -15.07
CA SER A 510 -1.47 25.45 -15.39
C SER A 510 -0.34 26.44 -15.64
N GLU A 511 -0.68 27.67 -16.06
CA GLU A 511 0.29 28.77 -16.20
C GLU A 511 1.07 29.03 -14.89
N ILE A 512 0.41 28.86 -13.75
CA ILE A 512 0.99 29.12 -12.42
C ILE A 512 1.75 27.89 -11.89
N ASP A 513 1.31 26.69 -12.26
CA ASP A 513 1.87 25.41 -11.83
C ASP A 513 2.31 24.62 -13.06
N ASN A 514 3.40 25.09 -13.67
CA ASN A 514 3.97 24.60 -14.93
C ASN A 514 5.24 23.75 -14.74
N GLY A 515 5.70 23.60 -13.49
CA GLY A 515 6.91 22.86 -13.16
C GLY A 515 6.84 21.38 -13.58
N PRO A 516 8.00 20.72 -13.74
CA PRO A 516 8.05 19.31 -14.10
C PRO A 516 7.37 18.45 -13.03
N LYS A 517 6.46 17.57 -13.46
CA LYS A 517 5.76 16.61 -12.60
C LYS A 517 6.06 15.20 -13.04
N THR A 518 6.50 14.39 -12.08
CA THR A 518 6.82 12.99 -12.30
C THR A 518 5.61 12.12 -11.97
N MET A 519 5.25 11.24 -12.89
CA MET A 519 4.26 10.19 -12.68
C MET A 519 4.94 8.83 -12.79
N LYS A 520 4.56 7.89 -11.93
CA LYS A 520 5.19 6.58 -11.82
C LYS A 520 4.14 5.51 -12.01
N VAL A 521 4.31 4.56 -12.93
CA VAL A 521 3.51 3.32 -12.96
C VAL A 521 3.59 2.69 -11.57
N GLN A 522 2.47 2.21 -11.01
CA GLN A 522 2.35 1.73 -9.63
C GLN A 522 2.23 0.21 -9.54
N THR A 523 1.78 -0.45 -10.62
CA THR A 523 1.54 -1.89 -10.61
C THR A 523 2.42 -2.59 -11.63
N HIS A 524 2.63 -3.88 -11.42
CA HIS A 524 3.54 -4.66 -12.25
C HIS A 524 2.99 -4.82 -13.68
N TYR A 525 3.78 -4.40 -14.67
CA TYR A 525 3.50 -4.61 -16.09
C TYR A 525 3.41 -6.11 -16.42
N ASN A 526 2.28 -6.60 -16.92
CA ASN A 526 2.23 -7.97 -17.41
C ASN A 526 2.92 -8.05 -18.78
N TYR A 527 4.15 -8.57 -18.84
CA TYR A 527 4.92 -8.67 -20.08
C TYR A 527 4.26 -9.55 -21.15
N ASN A 528 3.31 -10.39 -20.77
CA ASN A 528 2.58 -11.25 -21.69
C ASN A 528 1.45 -10.52 -22.43
N THR A 529 1.07 -9.31 -22.00
CA THR A 529 0.07 -8.49 -22.66
C THR A 529 0.76 -7.36 -23.44
N ASN A 530 0.38 -7.18 -24.71
CA ASN A 530 0.83 -6.06 -25.57
C ASN A 530 0.27 -4.68 -25.11
N SER A 531 -0.03 -4.52 -23.83
CA SER A 531 -0.76 -3.39 -23.25
C SER A 531 0.21 -2.39 -22.62
N SER A 532 0.39 -1.22 -23.23
CA SER A 532 1.22 -0.14 -22.70
C SER A 532 0.46 0.76 -21.72
N ALA A 533 1.19 1.46 -20.84
CA ALA A 533 0.60 2.54 -20.06
C ALA A 533 0.29 3.73 -20.98
N ILE A 534 -0.74 4.51 -20.65
CA ILE A 534 -1.23 5.59 -21.52
C ILE A 534 -1.35 6.88 -20.69
N LEU A 535 -0.82 7.99 -21.21
CA LEU A 535 -1.18 9.31 -20.70
C LEU A 535 -2.38 9.83 -21.49
N ARG A 536 -3.53 9.94 -20.82
CA ARG A 536 -4.70 10.61 -21.35
C ARG A 536 -4.62 12.09 -20.95
N MET A 537 -4.47 12.95 -21.95
CA MET A 537 -4.42 14.41 -21.75
C MET A 537 -5.80 15.02 -22.00
N THR A 538 -6.20 15.96 -21.14
CA THR A 538 -7.38 16.83 -21.30
C THR A 538 -6.89 18.26 -21.38
N LEU A 539 -7.06 18.89 -22.54
CA LEU A 539 -6.57 20.23 -22.87
C LEU A 539 -7.74 21.19 -23.08
N GLU A 540 -7.53 22.47 -22.79
CA GLU A 540 -8.53 23.51 -23.03
C GLU A 540 -8.64 23.82 -24.54
N PRO A 541 -9.84 23.76 -25.14
CA PRO A 541 -10.03 23.97 -26.58
C PRO A 541 -9.60 25.35 -27.09
N LYS A 542 -9.61 26.40 -26.25
CA LYS A 542 -9.24 27.76 -26.69
C LYS A 542 -7.73 28.05 -26.61
N CYS A 543 -6.91 27.05 -26.25
CA CYS A 543 -5.48 27.20 -26.02
C CYS A 543 -4.63 26.29 -26.91
N ALA A 544 -3.43 26.75 -27.27
CA ALA A 544 -2.35 25.95 -27.81
C ALA A 544 -1.35 25.61 -26.70
N TYR A 545 -0.76 24.41 -26.74
CA TYR A 545 0.13 23.94 -25.68
C TYR A 545 1.45 23.45 -26.23
N LYS A 546 2.50 23.59 -25.42
CA LYS A 546 3.81 23.00 -25.66
C LYS A 546 4.25 22.24 -24.41
N PHE A 547 4.23 20.91 -24.48
CA PHE A 547 4.68 20.04 -23.40
C PHE A 547 6.03 19.44 -23.70
N ASN A 548 6.82 19.21 -22.67
CA ASN A 548 8.00 18.37 -22.69
C ASN A 548 7.67 17.09 -21.92
N ILE A 549 7.49 15.99 -22.65
CA ILE A 549 7.17 14.67 -22.08
C ILE A 549 8.36 13.75 -22.35
N LYS A 550 8.99 13.27 -21.28
CA LYS A 550 10.19 12.44 -21.36
C LYS A 550 10.22 11.39 -20.27
N GLU A 551 11.00 10.34 -20.49
CA GLU A 551 11.28 9.34 -19.48
C GLU A 551 11.93 9.99 -18.24
N GLY A 552 11.48 9.57 -17.05
CA GLY A 552 11.91 10.18 -15.78
C GLY A 552 13.37 9.94 -15.43
N GLY A 553 13.87 10.67 -14.45
CA GLY A 553 15.27 10.59 -14.00
C GLY A 553 15.69 9.20 -13.49
N ILE A 554 17.00 8.93 -13.55
CA ILE A 554 17.58 7.62 -13.20
C ILE A 554 17.26 7.17 -11.77
N ILE A 555 17.21 8.11 -10.82
CA ILE A 555 16.91 7.83 -9.41
C ILE A 555 15.47 7.29 -9.28
N ASP A 556 14.52 7.91 -9.97
CA ASP A 556 13.12 7.49 -9.93
C ASP A 556 12.90 6.16 -10.64
N GLN A 557 13.61 5.91 -11.74
CA GLN A 557 13.58 4.62 -12.42
C GLN A 557 14.09 3.50 -11.50
N ILE A 558 15.24 3.70 -10.85
CA ILE A 558 15.79 2.74 -9.89
C ILE A 558 14.80 2.54 -8.73
N SER A 559 14.18 3.61 -8.22
CA SER A 559 13.17 3.53 -7.17
C SER A 559 11.98 2.65 -7.58
N CYS A 560 11.44 2.81 -8.79
CA CYS A 560 10.37 1.94 -9.30
C CYS A 560 10.84 0.48 -9.50
N LEU A 561 12.07 0.27 -9.98
CA LEU A 561 12.64 -1.08 -10.11
C LEU A 561 12.75 -1.78 -8.75
N VAL A 562 13.27 -1.10 -7.73
CA VAL A 562 13.39 -1.64 -6.37
C VAL A 562 12.01 -1.93 -5.77
N ARG A 563 11.04 -1.03 -5.96
CA ARG A 563 9.67 -1.18 -5.44
C ARG A 563 8.90 -2.33 -6.12
N ASP A 564 9.01 -2.48 -7.44
CA ASP A 564 8.10 -3.33 -8.23
C ASP A 564 8.73 -4.63 -8.75
N ARG A 565 10.06 -4.69 -8.91
CA ARG A 565 10.73 -5.73 -9.72
C ARG A 565 11.84 -6.51 -9.02
N CYS A 566 12.03 -6.31 -7.72
CA CYS A 566 12.93 -7.16 -6.92
C CYS A 566 12.52 -8.65 -6.96
N ASP A 567 11.26 -8.94 -7.33
CA ASP A 567 10.68 -10.28 -7.25
C ASP A 567 10.77 -11.13 -8.53
N LYS A 568 11.05 -10.60 -9.73
CA LYS A 568 10.92 -11.40 -10.98
C LYS A 568 12.03 -11.26 -12.02
N ASN A 569 12.67 -10.09 -12.12
CA ASN A 569 13.71 -9.86 -13.12
C ASN A 569 15.13 -9.98 -12.56
N MET A 570 15.27 -10.59 -11.38
CA MET A 570 16.56 -10.80 -10.78
C MET A 570 17.32 -11.93 -11.48
N THR A 571 16.68 -12.87 -12.20
CA THR A 571 17.35 -14.01 -12.85
C THR A 571 18.31 -13.65 -14.00
N PRO A 572 18.00 -12.76 -14.96
CA PRO A 572 18.97 -12.34 -15.98
C PRO A 572 20.06 -11.45 -15.39
N SER A 573 19.69 -10.55 -14.45
CA SER A 573 20.67 -9.80 -13.66
C SER A 573 21.57 -10.75 -12.90
N LEU A 574 21.06 -11.86 -12.35
CA LEU A 574 21.82 -12.87 -11.63
C LEU A 574 22.74 -13.62 -12.56
N ILE A 575 22.30 -14.03 -13.75
CA ILE A 575 23.16 -14.73 -14.73
C ILE A 575 24.26 -13.79 -15.20
N VAL A 576 23.95 -12.51 -15.41
CA VAL A 576 24.94 -11.48 -15.76
C VAL A 576 25.85 -11.19 -14.58
N THR A 577 25.36 -11.00 -13.36
CA THR A 577 26.18 -10.79 -12.15
C THR A 577 27.00 -12.04 -11.84
N MET A 578 26.48 -13.26 -12.00
CA MET A 578 27.20 -14.52 -11.84
C MET A 578 28.26 -14.70 -12.93
N ALA A 579 27.92 -14.43 -14.21
CA ALA A 579 28.87 -14.50 -15.32
C ALA A 579 29.95 -13.41 -15.22
N LEU A 580 29.61 -12.19 -14.81
CA LEU A 580 30.55 -11.11 -14.51
C LEU A 580 31.39 -11.42 -13.27
N CYS A 581 30.83 -12.03 -12.23
CA CYS A 581 31.57 -12.50 -11.04
C CYS A 581 32.54 -13.63 -11.39
N ILE A 582 32.18 -14.51 -12.33
CA ILE A 582 33.07 -15.57 -12.84
C ILE A 582 34.13 -14.97 -13.79
N TYR A 583 33.76 -14.05 -14.67
CA TYR A 583 34.62 -13.47 -15.71
C TYR A 583 35.60 -12.41 -15.19
N PHE A 584 35.16 -11.53 -14.30
CA PHE A 584 35.99 -10.51 -13.64
C PHE A 584 36.57 -11.00 -12.30
N GLY A 585 36.36 -12.27 -11.94
CA GLY A 585 36.91 -12.84 -10.71
C GLY A 585 36.47 -12.11 -9.44
N LEU A 586 35.17 -11.99 -9.19
CA LEU A 586 34.56 -11.40 -7.97
C LEU A 586 35.01 -9.97 -7.60
N VAL A 587 35.87 -9.29 -8.38
CA VAL A 587 36.56 -8.07 -7.94
C VAL A 587 35.59 -6.94 -7.61
N PHE A 588 34.60 -6.65 -8.47
CA PHE A 588 33.71 -5.50 -8.27
C PHE A 588 32.78 -5.66 -7.05
N GLU A 589 32.08 -6.79 -6.93
CA GLU A 589 31.25 -7.08 -5.75
C GLU A 589 32.09 -7.17 -4.48
N SER A 590 33.31 -7.73 -4.58
CA SER A 590 34.25 -7.72 -3.47
C SER A 590 34.67 -6.30 -3.10
N CYS A 591 34.83 -5.37 -4.06
CA CYS A 591 35.13 -3.98 -3.80
C CYS A 591 33.95 -3.24 -3.14
N VAL A 592 32.71 -3.49 -3.57
CA VAL A 592 31.51 -2.91 -2.94
C VAL A 592 31.31 -3.47 -1.53
N ALA A 593 31.38 -4.79 -1.36
CA ALA A 593 31.30 -5.43 -0.05
C ALA A 593 32.44 -4.97 0.87
N LEU A 594 33.67 -4.87 0.36
CA LEU A 594 34.81 -4.32 1.10
C LEU A 594 34.58 -2.86 1.47
N SER A 595 33.99 -2.04 0.59
CA SER A 595 33.65 -0.65 0.89
C SER A 595 32.63 -0.54 2.03
N ILE A 596 31.58 -1.38 2.00
CA ILE A 596 30.57 -1.47 3.06
C ILE A 596 31.22 -1.92 4.37
N ILE A 597 32.00 -3.01 4.34
CA ILE A 597 32.71 -3.52 5.53
C ILE A 597 33.68 -2.47 6.08
N CYS A 598 34.40 -1.74 5.23
CA CYS A 598 35.28 -0.65 5.64
C CYS A 598 34.49 0.50 6.31
N LEU A 599 33.35 0.90 5.75
CA LEU A 599 32.49 1.92 6.37
C LEU A 599 31.96 1.48 7.74
N PHE A 600 31.50 0.24 7.84
CA PHE A 600 31.08 -0.33 9.13
C PHE A 600 32.26 -0.44 10.10
N ALA A 601 33.42 -0.91 9.66
CA ALA A 601 34.63 -0.98 10.48
C ALA A 601 35.03 0.41 11.01
N ILE A 602 35.06 1.44 10.15
CA ILE A 602 35.30 2.83 10.56
C ILE A 602 34.25 3.26 11.60
N GLY A 603 32.96 3.03 11.32
CA GLY A 603 31.88 3.34 12.25
C GLY A 603 32.00 2.63 13.61
N THR A 604 32.40 1.35 13.62
CA THR A 604 32.63 0.59 14.84
C THR A 604 33.85 1.11 15.60
N CYS A 605 34.95 1.45 14.91
CA CYS A 605 36.12 2.08 15.52
C CYS A 605 35.75 3.42 16.17
N CYS A 606 35.02 4.28 15.47
CA CYS A 606 34.50 5.54 16.03
C CYS A 606 33.61 5.27 17.26
N SER A 607 32.71 4.30 17.18
CA SER A 607 31.82 3.93 18.29
C SER A 607 32.60 3.43 19.51
N VAL A 608 33.62 2.60 19.30
CA VAL A 608 34.47 2.10 20.39
C VAL A 608 35.23 3.25 21.06
N ILE A 609 35.76 4.20 20.29
CA ILE A 609 36.52 5.35 20.81
C ILE A 609 35.60 6.33 21.56
N PHE A 610 34.47 6.72 20.97
CA PHE A 610 33.62 7.79 21.50
C PHE A 610 32.54 7.30 22.46
N LEU A 611 31.99 6.11 22.26
CA LEU A 611 30.87 5.57 23.05
C LEU A 611 31.31 4.51 24.07
N GLY A 612 32.56 4.06 24.05
CA GLY A 612 33.06 3.00 24.94
C GLY A 612 32.90 3.31 26.43
N SER A 613 33.27 4.52 26.85
CA SER A 613 33.15 4.96 28.26
C SER A 613 31.68 5.09 28.69
N LEU A 614 30.82 5.58 27.79
CA LEU A 614 29.38 5.69 28.00
C LEU A 614 28.73 4.31 28.14
N ALA A 615 29.03 3.39 27.20
CA ALA A 615 28.48 2.05 27.20
C ALA A 615 28.89 1.26 28.44
N HIS A 616 30.16 1.35 28.86
CA HIS A 616 30.63 0.75 30.11
C HIS A 616 29.91 1.33 31.32
N GLY A 617 29.75 2.66 31.38
CA GLY A 617 29.01 3.33 32.46
C GLY A 617 27.54 2.93 32.53
N ILE A 618 26.88 2.75 31.38
CA ILE A 618 25.50 2.23 31.30
C ILE A 618 25.44 0.79 31.81
N ALA A 619 26.36 -0.07 31.37
CA ALA A 619 26.41 -1.48 31.78
C ALA A 619 26.57 -1.64 33.30
N VAL A 620 27.52 -0.92 33.90
CA VAL A 620 27.75 -0.97 35.35
C VAL A 620 26.54 -0.47 36.13
N ARG A 621 25.91 0.65 35.71
CA ARG A 621 24.71 1.18 36.37
C ARG A 621 23.52 0.23 36.26
N PHE A 622 23.34 -0.41 35.10
CA PHE A 622 22.29 -1.39 34.90
C PHE A 622 22.49 -2.61 35.79
N LEU A 623 23.71 -3.17 35.83
CA LEU A 623 24.06 -4.33 36.64
C LEU A 623 23.93 -4.05 38.15
N ALA A 624 24.35 -2.87 38.60
CA ALA A 624 24.17 -2.40 39.97
C ALA A 624 22.67 -2.36 40.36
N ARG A 625 21.80 -1.90 39.45
CA ARG A 625 20.35 -1.88 39.68
C ARG A 625 19.72 -3.28 39.62
N ALA A 626 20.13 -4.10 38.66
CA ALA A 626 19.54 -5.42 38.42
C ALA A 626 19.85 -6.41 39.56
N ILE A 627 21.07 -6.35 40.11
CA ILE A 627 21.54 -7.26 41.18
C ILE A 627 21.47 -6.57 42.57
N ALA A 628 20.98 -5.32 42.64
CA ALA A 628 20.95 -4.50 43.85
C ALA A 628 22.33 -4.37 44.55
N PHE A 629 23.41 -4.32 43.76
CA PHE A 629 24.78 -4.13 44.23
C PHE A 629 25.25 -2.68 44.10
N SER A 630 26.35 -2.33 44.79
CA SER A 630 27.02 -1.05 44.56
C SER A 630 27.64 -1.01 43.16
N VAL A 631 27.81 0.21 42.64
CA VAL A 631 28.49 0.46 41.35
C VAL A 631 29.89 -0.15 41.32
N THR A 632 30.60 -0.18 42.45
CA THR A 632 31.94 -0.77 42.58
C THR A 632 31.94 -2.30 42.44
N TRP A 633 30.98 -2.99 43.07
CA TRP A 633 30.82 -4.44 42.93
C TRP A 633 30.36 -4.83 41.52
N ALA A 634 29.48 -4.02 40.92
CA ALA A 634 29.05 -4.21 39.54
C ALA A 634 30.20 -4.05 38.53
N ASP A 635 31.07 -3.06 38.71
CA ASP A 635 32.25 -2.87 37.86
C ASP A 635 33.23 -4.04 37.96
N TRP A 636 33.47 -4.54 39.19
CA TRP A 636 34.28 -5.74 39.42
C TRP A 636 33.68 -6.98 38.75
N LEU A 637 32.36 -7.21 38.90
CA LEU A 637 31.65 -8.35 38.31
C LEU A 637 31.72 -8.31 36.78
N LEU A 638 31.47 -7.15 36.18
CA LEU A 638 31.56 -6.95 34.72
C LEU A 638 33.01 -7.16 34.22
N GLY A 639 34.00 -6.75 35.00
CA GLY A 639 35.42 -7.00 34.75
C GLY A 639 35.79 -8.48 34.77
N GLY A 640 35.24 -9.25 35.71
CA GLY A 640 35.44 -10.70 35.88
C GLY A 640 34.69 -11.55 34.85
N LEU A 641 33.44 -11.20 34.53
CA LEU A 641 32.65 -11.83 33.47
C LEU A 641 33.38 -11.77 32.11
N ASN A 642 33.99 -10.63 31.78
CA ASN A 642 34.76 -10.48 30.54
C ASN A 642 36.03 -11.36 30.46
N GLN A 643 36.53 -11.86 31.60
CA GLN A 643 37.69 -12.76 31.66
C GLN A 643 37.30 -14.24 31.63
N LEU A 644 36.03 -14.56 31.88
CA LEU A 644 35.53 -15.93 32.05
C LEU A 644 34.39 -16.22 31.06
N PRO A 645 34.70 -16.55 29.79
CA PRO A 645 33.71 -16.73 28.71
C PRO A 645 32.69 -17.84 28.99
N PHE A 646 33.05 -18.83 29.79
CA PHE A 646 32.12 -19.90 30.18
C PHE A 646 31.00 -19.38 31.10
N PHE A 647 31.33 -18.55 32.09
CA PHE A 647 30.36 -18.01 33.04
C PHE A 647 29.46 -16.95 32.38
N THR A 648 29.98 -16.13 31.47
CA THR A 648 29.15 -15.21 30.68
C THR A 648 28.15 -15.96 29.82
N THR A 649 28.56 -17.05 29.18
CA THR A 649 27.67 -17.88 28.36
C THR A 649 26.53 -18.46 29.19
N ILE A 650 26.83 -19.04 30.35
CA ILE A 650 25.80 -19.57 31.26
C ILE A 650 24.83 -18.47 31.67
N LEU A 651 25.34 -17.29 32.04
CA LEU A 651 24.51 -16.16 32.44
C LEU A 651 23.58 -15.71 31.29
N VAL A 652 24.12 -15.51 30.09
CA VAL A 652 23.35 -15.06 28.91
C VAL A 652 22.27 -16.08 28.52
N ILE A 653 22.60 -17.37 28.50
CA ILE A 653 21.64 -18.43 28.15
C ILE A 653 20.61 -18.66 29.26
N SER A 654 20.98 -18.48 30.53
CA SER A 654 20.02 -18.59 31.65
C SER A 654 18.89 -17.56 31.60
N LEU A 655 19.05 -16.46 30.83
CA LEU A 655 18.01 -15.46 30.62
C LEU A 655 16.93 -15.93 29.65
N VAL A 656 17.23 -16.88 28.76
CA VAL A 656 16.32 -17.29 27.67
C VAL A 656 15.00 -17.87 28.20
N PRO A 657 14.98 -18.77 29.20
CA PRO A 657 13.73 -19.28 29.78
C PRO A 657 12.86 -18.19 30.42
N ALA A 658 13.46 -17.09 30.86
CA ALA A 658 12.76 -15.97 31.50
C ALA A 658 12.35 -14.86 30.51
N THR A 659 12.94 -14.81 29.31
CA THR A 659 12.81 -13.72 28.33
C THR A 659 12.56 -14.23 26.91
N CYS A 660 13.54 -14.13 26.00
CA CYS A 660 13.54 -14.67 24.65
C CYS A 660 14.97 -14.91 24.14
N GLY A 661 15.13 -15.80 23.17
CA GLY A 661 16.42 -16.11 22.54
C GLY A 661 17.04 -14.88 21.86
N ALA A 662 16.19 -14.10 21.19
CA ALA A 662 16.62 -12.87 20.52
C ALA A 662 17.28 -11.85 21.47
N LEU A 663 16.81 -11.72 22.71
CA LEU A 663 17.41 -10.83 23.71
C LEU A 663 18.80 -11.31 24.12
N SER A 664 18.97 -12.63 24.31
CA SER A 664 20.26 -13.25 24.59
C SER A 664 21.30 -12.92 23.50
N MET A 665 20.89 -12.97 22.23
CA MET A 665 21.76 -12.57 21.10
C MET A 665 22.17 -11.08 21.18
N ILE A 666 21.22 -10.17 21.46
CA ILE A 666 21.52 -8.74 21.61
C ILE A 666 22.50 -8.50 22.76
N ILE A 667 22.28 -9.15 23.91
CA ILE A 667 23.16 -9.05 25.07
C ILE A 667 24.55 -9.59 24.72
N SER A 668 24.64 -10.69 23.98
CA SER A 668 25.92 -11.26 23.52
C SER A 668 26.74 -10.26 22.69
N VAL A 669 26.09 -9.58 21.74
CA VAL A 669 26.74 -8.55 20.92
C VAL A 669 27.16 -7.34 21.74
N PHE A 670 26.33 -6.93 22.70
CA PHE A 670 26.68 -5.84 23.62
C PHE A 670 27.90 -6.19 24.49
N LEU A 671 28.00 -7.41 24.99
CA LEU A 671 29.17 -7.90 25.73
C LEU A 671 30.42 -7.96 24.84
N HIS A 672 30.27 -8.36 23.57
CA HIS A 672 31.36 -8.29 22.58
C HIS A 672 31.87 -6.88 22.38
N PHE A 673 30.96 -5.90 22.27
CA PHE A 673 31.31 -4.49 22.16
C PHE A 673 32.12 -4.01 23.38
N LEU A 674 31.68 -4.33 24.60
CA LEU A 674 32.40 -3.97 25.83
C LEU A 674 33.80 -4.60 25.86
N LYS A 675 33.95 -5.86 25.45
CA LYS A 675 35.27 -6.50 25.37
C LYS A 675 36.17 -5.83 24.34
N LEU A 676 35.64 -5.46 23.17
CA LEU A 676 36.38 -4.70 22.14
C LEU A 676 36.87 -3.35 22.67
N THR A 677 36.04 -2.63 23.43
CA THR A 677 36.44 -1.35 24.06
C THR A 677 37.57 -1.53 25.08
N ARG A 678 37.54 -2.62 25.86
CA ARG A 678 38.59 -2.94 26.84
C ARG A 678 39.91 -3.29 26.14
N MET A 679 39.86 -4.10 25.08
CA MET A 679 41.04 -4.46 24.28
C MET A 679 41.70 -3.22 23.64
N ASN A 680 40.91 -2.29 23.12
CA ASN A 680 41.43 -1.03 22.57
C ASN A 680 42.01 -0.10 23.64
N ARG A 681 41.43 -0.05 24.84
CA ARG A 681 41.98 0.73 25.96
C ARG A 681 43.31 0.15 26.46
N THR A 682 43.42 -1.18 26.58
CA THR A 682 44.70 -1.82 26.90
C THR A 682 45.76 -1.62 25.83
N ARG A 683 45.36 -1.41 24.56
CA ARG A 683 46.27 -1.07 23.46
C ARG A 683 46.84 0.35 23.60
N THR A 684 46.05 1.33 24.05
CA THR A 684 46.55 2.70 24.25
C THR A 684 47.51 2.82 25.42
N ASP A 685 47.40 1.93 26.42
CA ASP A 685 48.24 1.95 27.62
C ASP A 685 49.59 1.22 27.45
N ILE A 686 49.75 0.40 26.41
CA ILE A 686 50.97 -0.40 26.16
C ILE A 686 51.65 0.07 24.86
N THR A 687 52.78 0.78 24.98
CA THR A 687 53.51 1.39 23.84
C THR A 687 54.26 0.39 22.95
N ASN A 688 54.41 -0.88 23.36
CA ASN A 688 55.02 -1.95 22.57
C ASN A 688 54.01 -3.11 22.35
N THR A 689 53.10 -2.98 21.38
CA THR A 689 52.17 -4.07 21.05
C THR A 689 52.74 -5.00 19.99
N ASN A 690 52.92 -6.29 20.33
CA ASN A 690 53.26 -7.36 19.39
C ASN A 690 52.24 -7.45 18.23
N GLU A 691 52.68 -7.76 17.00
CA GLU A 691 51.83 -7.96 15.80
C GLU A 691 50.65 -8.90 16.05
N ASN A 692 50.86 -9.95 16.86
CA ASN A 692 49.84 -10.92 17.25
C ASN A 692 48.66 -10.28 18.03
N THR A 693 48.89 -9.17 18.74
CA THR A 693 47.85 -8.44 19.48
C THR A 693 47.00 -7.57 18.55
N GLN A 694 47.62 -6.96 17.52
CA GLN A 694 46.91 -6.17 16.52
C GLN A 694 46.01 -7.06 15.66
N GLN A 695 46.52 -8.22 15.22
CA GLN A 695 45.72 -9.18 14.46
C GLN A 695 44.49 -9.65 15.24
N LYS A 696 44.65 -9.96 16.53
CA LYS A 696 43.52 -10.32 17.41
C LYS A 696 42.45 -9.24 17.48
N ILE A 697 42.82 -7.96 17.56
CA ILE A 697 41.82 -6.86 17.60
C ILE A 697 41.05 -6.80 16.27
N VAL A 698 41.74 -6.97 15.14
CA VAL A 698 41.11 -6.98 13.81
C VAL A 698 40.14 -8.15 13.67
N ASP A 699 40.54 -9.35 14.07
CA ASP A 699 39.68 -10.55 14.01
C ASP A 699 38.42 -10.38 14.89
N TYR A 700 38.57 -9.81 16.09
CA TYR A 700 37.43 -9.50 16.97
C TYR A 700 36.49 -8.43 16.38
N MET A 701 37.04 -7.42 15.71
CA MET A 701 36.25 -6.39 15.05
C MET A 701 35.42 -6.99 13.89
N ILE A 702 36.01 -7.87 13.09
CA ILE A 702 35.31 -8.56 11.99
C ILE A 702 34.16 -9.41 12.55
N LEU A 703 34.42 -10.20 13.59
CA LEU A 703 33.39 -11.00 14.26
C LEU A 703 32.28 -10.11 14.85
N PHE A 704 32.63 -8.98 15.47
CA PHE A 704 31.64 -8.03 15.99
C PHE A 704 30.72 -7.48 14.90
N ILE A 705 31.27 -7.11 13.74
CA ILE A 705 30.46 -6.64 12.59
C ILE A 705 29.52 -7.76 12.12
N LEU A 706 30.02 -8.99 11.99
CA LEU A 706 29.23 -10.16 11.61
C LEU A 706 28.06 -10.39 12.58
N TRP A 707 28.35 -10.43 13.89
CA TRP A 707 27.31 -10.62 14.91
C TRP A 707 26.28 -9.50 14.90
N SER A 708 26.72 -8.25 14.67
CA SER A 708 25.84 -7.08 14.60
C SER A 708 24.84 -7.20 13.44
N PHE A 709 25.28 -7.59 12.24
CA PHE A 709 24.39 -7.77 11.09
C PHE A 709 23.32 -8.82 11.33
N VAL A 710 23.70 -9.95 11.92
CA VAL A 710 22.79 -11.07 12.21
C VAL A 710 21.75 -10.66 13.27
N THR A 711 22.19 -9.91 14.28
CA THR A 711 21.36 -9.43 15.39
C THR A 711 20.26 -8.46 14.96
N ILE A 712 20.39 -7.78 13.81
CA ILE A 712 19.34 -6.89 13.29
C ILE A 712 18.02 -7.65 13.11
N SER A 713 18.09 -8.90 12.64
CA SER A 713 16.90 -9.74 12.45
C SER A 713 16.29 -10.27 13.75
N ALA A 714 16.99 -10.14 14.88
CA ALA A 714 16.47 -10.47 16.21
C ALA A 714 15.64 -9.31 16.82
N MET A 715 15.76 -8.08 16.30
CA MET A 715 15.09 -6.89 16.85
C MET A 715 13.56 -7.01 16.94
N PRO A 716 12.83 -7.52 15.92
CA PRO A 716 11.37 -7.64 16.01
C PRO A 716 10.89 -8.42 17.23
N SER A 717 11.48 -9.59 17.50
CA SER A 717 11.14 -10.43 18.65
C SER A 717 11.37 -9.71 19.98
N VAL A 718 12.49 -8.97 20.12
CA VAL A 718 12.81 -8.23 21.35
C VAL A 718 11.89 -7.04 21.54
N LEU A 719 11.51 -6.32 20.48
CA LEU A 719 10.57 -5.22 20.56
C LEU A 719 9.17 -5.69 21.00
N VAL A 720 8.71 -6.83 20.48
CA VAL A 720 7.43 -7.44 20.90
C VAL A 720 7.50 -7.93 22.34
N TRP A 721 8.59 -8.58 22.74
CA TRP A 721 8.82 -8.97 24.13
C TRP A 721 8.80 -7.77 25.08
N ALA A 722 9.61 -6.74 24.80
CA ALA A 722 9.73 -5.56 25.66
C ALA A 722 8.39 -4.83 25.81
N LYS A 723 7.61 -4.75 24.74
CA LYS A 723 6.27 -4.16 24.77
C LYS A 723 5.29 -4.94 25.64
N ASN A 724 5.38 -6.26 25.63
CA ASN A 724 4.46 -7.16 26.32
C ASN A 724 4.95 -7.65 27.68
N PHE A 725 6.09 -7.13 28.15
CA PHE A 725 6.74 -7.53 29.39
C PHE A 725 5.82 -7.45 30.63
N SER A 726 4.90 -6.48 30.66
CA SER A 726 3.94 -6.33 31.75
C SER A 726 2.91 -7.46 31.83
N TYR A 727 2.67 -8.17 30.73
CA TYR A 727 1.69 -9.26 30.64
C TYR A 727 2.36 -10.64 30.72
N SER A 728 3.52 -10.80 30.09
CA SER A 728 4.32 -12.01 30.15
C SER A 728 5.79 -11.66 30.14
N THR A 729 6.54 -12.17 31.12
CA THR A 729 7.99 -12.00 31.18
C THR A 729 8.71 -12.77 30.07
N ARG A 730 8.13 -13.88 29.58
CA ARG A 730 8.69 -14.72 28.51
C ARG A 730 7.93 -14.54 27.20
N LEU A 731 8.64 -14.48 26.08
CA LEU A 731 8.05 -14.54 24.74
C LEU A 731 7.74 -15.99 24.34
N LEU A 732 6.53 -16.45 24.62
CA LEU A 732 6.12 -17.84 24.34
C LEU A 732 5.90 -18.13 22.85
N THR A 733 5.70 -17.08 22.05
CA THR A 733 5.39 -17.17 20.62
C THR A 733 6.63 -17.13 19.72
N GLU A 734 7.84 -17.12 20.31
CA GLU A 734 9.09 -17.08 19.56
C GLU A 734 9.21 -18.31 18.66
N ASP A 735 9.58 -18.08 17.40
CA ASP A 735 9.73 -19.16 16.42
C ASP A 735 10.79 -20.15 16.91
N PRO A 736 10.47 -21.46 17.02
CA PRO A 736 11.40 -22.44 17.59
C PRO A 736 12.73 -22.53 16.83
N ILE A 737 12.72 -22.34 15.51
CA ILE A 737 13.93 -22.38 14.69
C ILE A 737 14.80 -21.16 15.00
N LEU A 738 14.19 -19.98 15.11
CA LEU A 738 14.91 -18.77 15.47
C LEU A 738 15.45 -18.84 16.91
N LEU A 739 14.67 -19.35 17.86
CA LEU A 739 15.10 -19.54 19.25
C LEU A 739 16.40 -20.35 19.32
N VAL A 740 16.44 -21.53 18.70
CA VAL A 740 17.64 -22.38 18.65
C VAL A 740 18.80 -21.68 17.94
N SER A 741 18.50 -20.91 16.89
CA SER A 741 19.50 -20.15 16.15
C SER A 741 20.14 -19.08 17.03
N TRP A 742 19.34 -18.33 17.78
CA TRP A 742 19.82 -17.29 18.70
C TRP A 742 20.63 -17.85 19.85
N GLU A 743 20.18 -18.96 20.44
CA GLU A 743 20.95 -19.66 21.48
C GLU A 743 22.31 -20.12 20.94
N THR A 744 22.33 -20.76 19.76
CA THR A 744 23.57 -21.23 19.13
C THR A 744 24.53 -20.07 18.84
N LEU A 745 24.03 -18.99 18.26
CA LEU A 745 24.83 -17.81 17.93
C LEU A 745 25.34 -17.10 19.19
N ALA A 746 24.51 -16.95 20.22
CA ALA A 746 24.90 -16.36 21.49
C ALA A 746 25.99 -17.20 22.17
N VAL A 747 25.85 -18.53 22.22
CA VAL A 747 26.86 -19.45 22.76
C VAL A 747 28.18 -19.34 22.01
N CYS A 748 28.15 -19.41 20.68
CA CYS A 748 29.37 -19.35 19.86
C CYS A 748 30.06 -17.98 19.97
N SER A 749 29.27 -16.91 20.09
CA SER A 749 29.75 -15.56 20.34
C SER A 749 30.42 -15.50 21.72
N THR A 750 29.71 -15.75 22.82
CA THR A 750 30.26 -15.59 24.19
C THR A 750 31.41 -16.54 24.54
N LEU A 751 31.42 -17.77 24.00
CA LEU A 751 32.49 -18.75 24.25
C LEU A 751 33.74 -18.52 23.39
N GLU A 752 33.70 -17.62 22.40
CA GLU A 752 34.84 -17.31 21.52
C GLU A 752 35.39 -18.55 20.80
N LEU A 753 34.49 -19.45 20.41
CA LEU A 753 34.85 -20.72 19.76
C LEU A 753 35.39 -20.52 18.35
N VAL A 754 35.08 -19.39 17.72
CA VAL A 754 35.54 -19.05 16.38
C VAL A 754 36.86 -18.28 16.48
N GLN A 755 37.95 -18.91 16.03
CA GLN A 755 39.25 -18.26 15.88
C GLN A 755 39.66 -18.29 14.40
N MET A 756 39.98 -17.13 13.82
CA MET A 756 40.52 -17.08 12.47
C MET A 756 42.00 -17.47 12.50
N SER A 757 42.30 -18.71 12.08
CA SER A 757 43.66 -19.25 11.98
C SER A 757 44.37 -18.71 10.73
N SER A 758 45.63 -18.31 10.84
CA SER A 758 46.46 -17.85 9.72
C SER A 758 47.09 -18.97 8.87
N LYS A 759 46.85 -20.26 9.20
CA LYS A 759 47.42 -21.40 8.46
C LYS A 759 46.72 -21.63 7.12
N SER A 760 47.51 -21.90 6.07
CA SER A 760 47.09 -21.81 4.66
C SER A 760 46.11 -22.87 4.17
N SER A 761 46.10 -24.09 4.73
CA SER A 761 45.19 -25.16 4.30
C SER A 761 43.81 -25.11 4.98
N GLU A 762 43.77 -24.81 6.28
CA GLU A 762 42.54 -24.65 7.07
C GLU A 762 41.73 -23.43 6.62
N SER A 763 42.41 -22.31 6.33
CA SER A 763 41.80 -21.09 5.79
C SER A 763 41.21 -21.28 4.40
N TRP A 764 41.73 -22.21 3.58
CA TRP A 764 41.21 -22.50 2.25
C TRP A 764 39.86 -23.24 2.29
N ILE A 765 39.75 -24.29 3.14
CA ILE A 765 38.50 -25.02 3.34
C ILE A 765 37.43 -24.09 3.94
N LEU A 766 37.81 -23.30 4.94
CA LEU A 766 36.97 -22.29 5.57
C LEU A 766 36.44 -21.26 4.58
N SER A 767 37.31 -20.73 3.73
CA SER A 767 36.96 -19.77 2.69
C SER A 767 35.97 -20.36 1.67
N ASN A 768 36.16 -21.61 1.25
CA ASN A 768 35.26 -22.28 0.31
C ASN A 768 33.88 -22.57 0.92
N ILE A 769 33.82 -22.95 2.21
CA ILE A 769 32.57 -23.11 2.94
C ILE A 769 31.84 -21.77 2.98
N LEU A 770 32.49 -20.70 3.47
CA LEU A 770 31.89 -19.35 3.54
C LEU A 770 31.42 -18.83 2.16
N ARG A 771 32.18 -19.11 1.09
CA ARG A 771 31.78 -18.79 -0.28
C ARG A 771 30.53 -19.55 -0.68
N PHE A 772 30.52 -20.89 -0.59
CA PHE A 772 29.35 -21.70 -0.94
C PHE A 772 28.08 -21.25 -0.19
N LEU A 773 28.23 -20.89 1.08
CA LEU A 773 27.14 -20.41 1.92
C LEU A 773 26.66 -19.02 1.52
N SER A 774 27.58 -18.10 1.19
CA SER A 774 27.25 -16.78 0.65
C SER A 774 26.48 -16.89 -0.67
N TRP A 775 26.81 -17.90 -1.49
CA TRP A 775 26.07 -18.20 -2.72
C TRP A 775 24.65 -18.70 -2.47
N ILE A 776 24.42 -19.50 -1.42
CA ILE A 776 23.06 -19.91 -1.02
C ILE A 776 22.26 -18.68 -0.57
N MET A 777 22.82 -17.80 0.25
CA MET A 777 22.15 -16.57 0.67
C MET A 777 21.83 -15.65 -0.51
N LEU A 778 22.77 -15.46 -1.43
CA LEU A 778 22.53 -14.70 -2.67
C LEU A 778 21.45 -15.35 -3.54
N SER A 779 21.42 -16.69 -3.61
CA SER A 779 20.41 -17.44 -4.36
C SER A 779 19.01 -17.32 -3.73
N THR A 780 18.90 -17.27 -2.39
CA THR A 780 17.61 -17.05 -1.71
C THR A 780 17.06 -15.64 -1.97
N ALA A 781 17.93 -14.63 -2.02
CA ALA A 781 17.57 -13.27 -2.40
C ALA A 781 17.16 -13.13 -3.88
N ALA A 782 17.47 -14.13 -4.71
CA ALA A 782 17.15 -14.18 -6.14
C ALA A 782 15.87 -14.95 -6.49
N THR A 783 15.18 -15.48 -5.48
CA THR A 783 13.92 -16.22 -5.68
C THR A 783 12.79 -15.30 -6.13
N VAL A 784 11.68 -15.89 -6.60
CA VAL A 784 10.52 -15.13 -7.10
C VAL A 784 9.81 -14.32 -5.99
N ARG A 785 10.10 -14.63 -4.72
CA ARG A 785 9.55 -13.96 -3.54
C ARG A 785 10.64 -13.88 -2.46
N PRO A 786 11.70 -13.07 -2.65
CA PRO A 786 12.86 -13.05 -1.75
C PRO A 786 12.50 -12.67 -0.32
N SER A 787 11.46 -11.83 -0.13
CA SER A 787 10.94 -11.49 1.19
C SER A 787 10.56 -12.73 2.00
N PHE A 788 9.98 -13.77 1.38
CA PHE A 788 9.57 -15.01 2.05
C PHE A 788 10.73 -15.88 2.55
N TYR A 789 11.95 -15.66 2.07
CA TYR A 789 13.12 -16.47 2.46
C TYR A 789 14.04 -15.74 3.45
N GLN A 790 13.75 -14.48 3.80
CA GLN A 790 14.58 -13.69 4.71
C GLN A 790 14.74 -14.32 6.10
N TRP A 791 13.71 -15.00 6.60
CA TRP A 791 13.75 -15.69 7.88
C TRP A 791 14.74 -16.87 7.93
N PHE A 792 15.21 -17.39 6.78
CA PHE A 792 16.25 -18.43 6.75
C PHE A 792 17.64 -17.92 7.07
N ILE A 793 17.87 -16.59 7.06
CA ILE A 793 19.19 -16.01 7.28
C ILE A 793 19.77 -16.43 8.65
N PRO A 794 19.06 -16.25 9.80
CA PRO A 794 19.64 -16.60 11.09
C PRO A 794 19.92 -18.09 11.31
N PRO A 795 18.99 -19.02 10.97
CA PRO A 795 19.26 -20.46 11.08
C PRO A 795 20.44 -20.91 10.24
N PHE A 796 20.56 -20.33 9.05
CA PHE A 796 21.68 -20.63 8.17
C PHE A 796 23.00 -20.12 8.77
N VAL A 797 23.07 -18.87 9.23
CA VAL A 797 24.27 -18.34 9.88
C VAL A 797 24.61 -19.15 11.13
N ALA A 798 23.62 -19.53 11.95
CA ALA A 798 23.83 -20.36 13.14
C ALA A 798 24.45 -21.71 12.80
N LEU A 799 23.94 -22.39 11.77
CA LEU A 799 24.49 -23.66 11.29
C LEU A 799 25.96 -23.51 10.86
N VAL A 800 26.26 -22.46 10.11
CA VAL A 800 27.62 -22.17 9.63
C VAL A 800 28.56 -21.97 10.80
N ILE A 801 28.20 -21.07 11.70
CA ILE A 801 28.98 -20.76 12.89
C ILE A 801 29.19 -21.99 13.78
N ALA A 802 28.18 -22.85 13.91
CA ALA A 802 28.30 -24.10 14.65
C ALA A 802 29.31 -25.06 14.01
N ILE A 803 29.29 -25.21 12.67
CA ILE A 803 30.27 -26.01 11.93
C ILE A 803 31.68 -25.43 12.11
N LEU A 804 31.84 -24.12 12.02
CA LEU A 804 33.13 -23.45 12.23
C LEU A 804 33.66 -23.66 13.65
N SER A 805 32.80 -23.50 14.64
CA SER A 805 33.13 -23.70 16.05
C SER A 805 33.56 -25.15 16.30
N LEU A 806 32.83 -26.11 15.74
CA LEU A 806 33.16 -27.54 15.85
C LEU A 806 34.51 -27.85 15.20
N HIS A 807 34.77 -27.30 14.02
CA HIS A 807 36.06 -27.45 13.33
C HIS A 807 37.21 -26.89 14.17
N CYS A 808 37.09 -25.66 14.68
CA CYS A 808 38.11 -25.06 15.55
C CYS A 808 38.38 -25.90 16.81
N ILE A 809 37.34 -26.47 17.43
CA ILE A 809 37.48 -27.35 18.61
C ILE A 809 38.24 -28.62 18.23
N ILE A 810 37.86 -29.29 17.14
CA ILE A 810 38.51 -30.53 16.69
C ILE A 810 39.97 -30.29 16.35
N THR A 811 40.27 -29.24 15.58
CA THR A 811 41.63 -28.88 15.18
C THR A 811 42.51 -28.53 16.38
N LYS A 812 41.95 -27.82 17.37
CA LYS A 812 42.67 -27.52 18.62
C LYS A 812 42.99 -28.78 19.41
N ARG A 813 42.10 -29.78 19.38
CA ARG A 813 42.26 -31.08 20.06
C ARG A 813 43.21 -32.04 19.34
N LEU A 814 43.34 -31.92 18.02
CA LEU A 814 44.29 -32.70 17.20
C LEU A 814 45.71 -32.12 17.27
N ASN A 815 45.84 -30.82 17.54
CA ASN A 815 47.12 -30.13 17.67
C ASN A 815 47.63 -30.03 19.13
N SER A 816 46.82 -30.43 20.12
CA SER A 816 47.18 -30.55 21.54
C SER A 816 47.49 -32.00 21.90
#